data_AF-A0A524ATC8-F1
#
_entry.id   AF-A0A524ATC8-F1
#
_cell.length_a   1.000
_cell.length_b   1.000
_cell.length_c   1.000
_cell.angle_alpha   90.00
_cell.angle_beta   90.00
_cell.angle_gamma   90.00
#
_symmetry.space_group_name_H-M   'P 1'
#
loop_
_entity.id
_entity.type
_entity.pdbx_description
1 polymer ?
#
loop_
_entity_poly.entity_id
_entity_poly.type
_entity_poly.pdbx_seq_one_letter_code
_entity_poly.pdbx_strand_id
1 'polypeptide(L)'
;DRYFERSRAERGVVYRPSMISAAKLMPKTRNLSLVYTDEEGQQREEEFDLMVLSVGFGPPKGAEELASRLGIALNKYGFCQRGELTLTETSKAGIFVGGAFGEPKDIPETVAETASAAASAARFLAASRGTLLRPAGEFPPERDVSYEDPKVGVFVCQCGTEIAEVVDVADVVAYADGLRDVTLTREIPMACTPEGLEEIRRAITEEGLNRVVVAGCTHRLYEGPLHDCLRSAGLNPYLLERVNLRGECAWVHRYAPSAATAKARTLVRMAAARARLLEPSQRAQGELVPSSLVIGGGLAGLTASLSLAEQGFQVYLVEKEDQLGGNLRHTRYLMGDSDPQQYLADLIAQVEGNERITVYRQAKAEEVSGLVGQYKTILSVAGQDEPVTLSHGVIVVATGAEEARPEEYLYGEHPRVITQRELEKKLASGDEAIRAARRIAMIQCVGSRDENRPYCSRVCCYQAVKNALRIKEANPKADVFVFYRDIRTYGFMEDDYRRAREAGVVFVRYDPEEKPQVSPQGKQVRVVAHDPALDCELSIDTDWLVLSTGMVPSAGNEALAGLLGVPLNRDGFFLEANPKGSPLDFEADGIYLCGLAHAPKLAAESIAQANGAAIRAAVRLGKERVEGPAIVATVDEELCAGCGLCVSLCPYGARQIDKEARTARVVEVLCRGCGLCVTVCPNGASQQRTFGARQIMAMLDAAL
;
A
#
# COMPACT_ATOMS: atom_id res chain seq x y z
N ASP A 1 3.41 9.64 13.28
CA ASP A 1 3.70 10.76 14.20
C ASP A 1 3.79 12.11 13.49
N ARG A 2 4.53 12.26 12.38
CA ARG A 2 4.58 13.53 11.61
C ARG A 2 3.20 14.21 11.34
N TYR A 3 2.15 13.46 11.02
CA TYR A 3 0.80 14.02 10.85
C TYR A 3 0.23 14.64 12.15
N PHE A 4 0.47 13.97 13.28
CA PHE A 4 0.05 14.42 14.60
C PHE A 4 0.79 15.71 14.98
N GLU A 5 2.11 15.74 14.85
CA GLU A 5 2.93 16.93 15.15
C GLU A 5 2.56 18.12 14.25
N ARG A 6 2.38 17.87 12.95
CA ARG A 6 1.94 18.93 12.02
C ARG A 6 0.57 19.48 12.37
N SER A 7 -0.37 18.63 12.79
CA SER A 7 -1.72 19.09 13.19
C SER A 7 -1.65 19.96 14.44
N ARG A 8 -0.77 19.61 15.39
CA ARG A 8 -0.51 20.40 16.59
C ARG A 8 0.12 21.75 16.24
N ALA A 9 1.20 21.75 15.46
CA ALA A 9 1.99 22.95 15.18
C ALA A 9 1.33 23.92 14.19
N GLU A 10 0.70 23.41 13.13
CA GLU A 10 0.22 24.24 12.00
C GLU A 10 -1.30 24.45 11.99
N ARG A 11 -2.08 23.60 12.67
CA ARG A 11 -3.55 23.59 12.56
C ARG A 11 -4.27 23.92 13.86
N GLY A 12 -3.53 24.27 14.91
CA GLY A 12 -4.10 24.57 16.24
C GLY A 12 -4.84 23.39 16.87
N VAL A 13 -4.55 22.15 16.46
CA VAL A 13 -5.16 20.96 17.06
C VAL A 13 -4.51 20.70 18.41
N VAL A 14 -5.30 20.76 19.47
CA VAL A 14 -4.83 20.54 20.83
C VAL A 14 -5.09 19.08 21.21
N TYR A 15 -4.01 18.34 21.49
CA TYR A 15 -4.07 16.98 21.99
C TYR A 15 -3.82 17.01 23.50
N ARG A 16 -4.83 16.63 24.30
CA ARG A 16 -4.72 16.53 25.77
C ARG A 16 -4.95 15.09 26.21
N PRO A 17 -3.97 14.44 26.82
CA PRO A 17 -4.14 13.12 27.40
C PRO A 17 -4.90 13.28 28.73
N SER A 18 -6.19 12.99 28.70
CA SER A 18 -7.05 13.13 29.87
C SER A 18 -8.17 12.12 29.84
N MET A 19 -8.65 11.73 31.03
CA MET A 19 -9.90 11.02 31.17
C MET A 19 -11.04 12.04 31.26
N ILE A 20 -11.99 11.94 30.34
CA ILE A 20 -13.19 12.78 30.39
C ILE A 20 -14.07 12.31 31.54
N SER A 21 -14.30 13.20 32.51
CA SER A 21 -15.11 12.94 33.70
C SER A 21 -16.61 13.15 33.44
N ALA A 22 -16.97 14.16 32.63
CA ALA A 22 -18.35 14.40 32.24
C ALA A 22 -18.46 15.20 30.93
N ALA A 23 -19.56 14.99 30.21
CA ALA A 23 -20.00 15.83 29.10
C ALA A 23 -21.42 16.33 29.38
N LYS A 24 -21.65 17.65 29.32
CA LYS A 24 -22.93 18.28 29.68
C LYS A 24 -23.41 19.19 28.56
N LEU A 25 -24.72 19.22 28.30
CA LEU A 25 -25.33 20.20 27.41
C LEU A 25 -25.67 21.47 28.20
N MET A 26 -25.12 22.61 27.79
CA MET A 26 -25.33 23.89 28.46
C MET A 26 -26.71 24.47 28.10
N PRO A 27 -27.60 24.75 29.07
CA PRO A 27 -28.98 25.15 28.77
C PRO A 27 -29.11 26.46 27.99
N LYS A 28 -28.20 27.42 28.21
CA LYS A 28 -28.25 28.76 27.61
C LYS A 28 -27.60 28.81 26.24
N THR A 29 -26.37 28.31 26.13
CA THR A 29 -25.59 28.36 24.89
C THR A 29 -25.93 27.23 23.93
N ARG A 30 -26.51 26.12 24.45
CA ARG A 30 -26.64 24.84 23.75
C ARG A 30 -25.29 24.21 23.37
N ASN A 31 -24.19 24.76 23.85
CA ASN A 31 -22.85 24.20 23.68
C ASN A 31 -22.64 22.98 24.58
N LEU A 32 -21.62 22.20 24.28
CA LEU A 32 -21.23 21.02 25.04
C LEU A 32 -20.08 21.37 25.99
N SER A 33 -20.31 21.30 27.29
CA SER A 33 -19.28 21.44 28.31
C SER A 33 -18.61 20.09 28.58
N LEU A 34 -17.29 20.04 28.45
CA LEU A 34 -16.43 18.90 28.79
C LEU A 34 -15.71 19.17 30.11
N VAL A 35 -15.87 18.24 31.05
CA VAL A 35 -15.16 18.23 32.33
C VAL A 35 -14.09 17.15 32.29
N TYR A 36 -12.85 17.51 32.55
CA TYR A 36 -11.70 16.60 32.49
C TYR A 36 -10.59 17.08 33.43
N THR A 37 -9.59 16.24 33.66
CA THR A 37 -8.41 16.57 34.48
C THR A 37 -7.24 16.93 33.58
N ASP A 38 -6.63 18.10 33.75
CA ASP A 38 -5.44 18.48 32.98
C ASP A 38 -4.19 17.72 33.45
N GLU A 39 -3.04 17.97 32.81
CA GLU A 39 -1.79 17.29 33.12
C GLU A 39 -1.24 17.70 34.50
N GLU A 40 -1.66 18.86 35.02
CA GLU A 40 -1.37 19.33 36.38
C GLU A 40 -2.30 18.75 37.45
N GLY A 41 -3.17 17.81 37.08
CA GLY A 41 -4.12 17.18 38.00
C GLY A 41 -5.30 18.07 38.40
N GLN A 42 -5.48 19.23 37.76
CA GLN A 42 -6.56 20.16 38.03
C GLN A 42 -7.79 19.83 37.18
N GLN A 43 -8.96 19.96 37.78
CA GLN A 43 -10.21 19.80 37.05
C GLN A 43 -10.47 21.03 36.18
N ARG A 44 -10.65 20.82 34.88
CA ARG A 44 -11.03 21.82 33.88
C ARG A 44 -12.45 21.58 33.40
N GLU A 45 -13.13 22.67 33.06
CA GLU A 45 -14.43 22.65 32.38
C GLU A 45 -14.34 23.61 31.18
N GLU A 46 -14.52 23.08 29.97
CA GLU A 46 -14.39 23.84 28.71
C GLU A 46 -15.62 23.59 27.81
N GLU A 47 -16.14 24.66 27.18
CA GLU A 47 -17.28 24.58 26.26
C GLU A 47 -16.84 24.43 24.79
N PHE A 48 -17.53 23.57 24.05
CA PHE A 48 -17.29 23.29 22.63
C PHE A 48 -18.60 23.31 21.85
N ASP A 49 -18.53 23.76 20.59
CA ASP A 49 -19.70 23.81 19.69
C ASP A 49 -20.09 22.42 19.16
N LEU A 50 -19.11 21.50 19.07
CA LEU A 50 -19.28 20.14 18.56
C LEU A 50 -18.39 19.16 19.33
N MET A 51 -18.96 18.00 19.66
CA MET A 51 -18.23 16.86 20.19
C MET A 51 -18.33 15.69 19.21
N VAL A 52 -17.18 15.21 18.74
CA VAL A 52 -17.10 14.04 17.88
C VAL A 52 -16.53 12.89 18.70
N LEU A 53 -17.37 11.90 19.02
CA LEU A 53 -16.93 10.71 19.75
C LEU A 53 -16.16 9.78 18.82
N SER A 54 -14.90 9.50 19.17
CA SER A 54 -14.12 8.45 18.51
C SER A 54 -14.57 7.09 19.05
N VAL A 55 -15.41 6.38 18.30
CA VAL A 55 -15.97 5.09 18.70
C VAL A 55 -15.07 3.94 18.25
N GLY A 56 -14.89 2.95 19.13
CA GLY A 56 -14.14 1.73 18.83
C GLY A 56 -14.89 0.77 17.90
N PHE A 57 -14.18 -0.22 17.36
CA PHE A 57 -14.76 -1.30 16.56
C PHE A 57 -15.27 -2.43 17.46
N GLY A 58 -16.52 -2.83 17.25
CA GLY A 58 -17.07 -4.08 17.79
C GLY A 58 -17.18 -5.15 16.69
N PRO A 59 -17.38 -6.43 17.06
CA PRO A 59 -17.68 -7.46 16.08
C PRO A 59 -18.99 -7.14 15.34
N PRO A 60 -19.13 -7.58 14.07
CA PRO A 60 -20.34 -7.31 13.29
C PRO A 60 -21.57 -7.96 13.93
N LYS A 61 -22.74 -7.32 13.78
CA LYS A 61 -24.02 -7.93 14.18
C LYS A 61 -24.20 -9.24 13.41
N GLY A 62 -24.37 -10.36 14.12
CA GLY A 62 -24.47 -11.70 13.54
C GLY A 62 -23.16 -12.48 13.45
N ALA A 63 -22.05 -11.96 14.02
CA ALA A 63 -20.77 -12.68 14.08
C ALA A 63 -20.90 -14.09 14.67
N GLU A 64 -21.63 -14.25 15.77
CA GLU A 64 -21.86 -15.55 16.43
C GLU A 64 -22.65 -16.52 15.55
N GLU A 65 -23.70 -16.03 14.89
CA GLU A 65 -24.51 -16.84 13.98
C GLU A 65 -23.68 -17.29 12.76
N LEU A 66 -22.93 -16.36 12.16
CA LEU A 66 -22.03 -16.66 11.05
C LEU A 66 -20.97 -17.68 11.47
N ALA A 67 -20.37 -17.50 12.65
CA ALA A 67 -19.37 -18.41 13.19
C ALA A 67 -19.94 -19.81 13.42
N SER A 68 -21.15 -19.90 14.00
CA SER A 68 -21.87 -21.16 14.19
C SER A 68 -22.16 -21.87 12.87
N ARG A 69 -22.66 -21.13 11.86
CA ARG A 69 -22.97 -21.69 10.53
C ARG A 69 -21.71 -22.18 9.80
N LEU A 70 -20.61 -21.45 9.91
CA LEU A 70 -19.34 -21.82 9.26
C LEU A 70 -18.57 -22.86 10.07
N GLY A 71 -18.84 -23.00 11.37
CA GLY A 71 -18.08 -23.84 12.29
C GLY A 71 -16.70 -23.27 12.61
N ILE A 72 -16.58 -21.95 12.73
CA ILE A 72 -15.34 -21.26 13.14
C ILE A 72 -15.46 -20.75 14.58
N ALA A 73 -14.33 -20.68 15.28
CA ALA A 73 -14.24 -20.17 16.64
C ALA A 73 -14.16 -18.64 16.63
N LEU A 74 -14.77 -18.02 17.65
CA LEU A 74 -14.60 -16.61 17.97
C LEU A 74 -13.72 -16.48 19.20
N ASN A 75 -12.95 -15.39 19.27
CA ASN A 75 -12.19 -15.04 20.47
C ASN A 75 -13.15 -14.48 21.56
N LYS A 76 -12.61 -14.19 22.74
CA LYS A 76 -13.38 -13.66 23.88
C LYS A 76 -14.09 -12.31 23.63
N TYR A 77 -13.75 -11.64 22.52
CA TYR A 77 -14.34 -10.37 22.10
C TYR A 77 -15.37 -10.52 20.96
N GLY A 78 -15.65 -11.75 20.51
CA GLY A 78 -16.59 -12.02 19.42
C GLY A 78 -16.03 -11.80 18.01
N PHE A 79 -14.72 -11.57 17.87
CA PHE A 79 -14.04 -11.54 16.56
C PHE A 79 -13.57 -12.93 16.17
N CYS A 80 -13.28 -13.16 14.90
CA CYS A 80 -12.75 -14.46 14.45
C CYS A 80 -11.48 -14.83 15.23
N GLN A 81 -11.41 -16.05 15.76
CA GLN A 81 -10.18 -16.57 16.34
C GLN A 81 -9.21 -17.00 15.22
N ARG A 82 -7.93 -16.65 15.39
CA ARG A 82 -6.88 -16.76 14.37
C ARG A 82 -5.57 -17.20 14.99
N GLY A 83 -4.64 -17.66 14.16
CA GLY A 83 -3.27 -17.96 14.59
C GLY A 83 -2.45 -16.69 14.85
N GLU A 84 -1.38 -16.82 15.65
CA GLU A 84 -0.49 -15.71 15.99
C GLU A 84 0.35 -15.24 14.81
N LEU A 85 0.87 -16.18 14.00
CA LEU A 85 1.62 -15.88 12.77
C LEU A 85 0.80 -16.08 11.50
N THR A 86 -0.37 -16.72 11.59
CA THR A 86 -1.27 -17.01 10.46
C THR A 86 -2.58 -16.20 10.58
N LEU A 87 -2.47 -14.88 10.36
CA LEU A 87 -3.57 -13.93 10.55
C LEU A 87 -4.80 -14.17 9.65
N THR A 88 -4.70 -15.01 8.63
CA THR A 88 -5.81 -15.28 7.70
C THR A 88 -6.47 -16.64 7.90
N GLU A 89 -5.88 -17.50 8.73
CA GLU A 89 -6.41 -18.82 9.02
C GLU A 89 -7.43 -18.74 10.15
N THR A 90 -8.56 -19.41 9.95
CA THR A 90 -9.56 -19.61 11.00
C THR A 90 -9.33 -20.94 11.72
N SER A 91 -10.11 -21.21 12.76
CA SER A 91 -10.09 -22.52 13.44
C SER A 91 -10.55 -23.69 12.56
N LYS A 92 -11.00 -23.45 11.32
CA LYS A 92 -11.48 -24.48 10.39
C LYS A 92 -10.72 -24.37 9.07
N ALA A 93 -10.06 -25.46 8.70
CA ALA A 93 -9.30 -25.54 7.46
C ALA A 93 -10.19 -25.25 6.23
N GLY A 94 -9.64 -24.50 5.27
CA GLY A 94 -10.35 -24.07 4.06
C GLY A 94 -11.27 -22.87 4.24
N ILE A 95 -11.42 -22.35 5.47
CA ILE A 95 -12.11 -21.08 5.73
C ILE A 95 -11.07 -20.05 6.15
N PHE A 96 -11.04 -18.93 5.42
CA PHE A 96 -10.10 -17.83 5.64
C PHE A 96 -10.84 -16.57 6.07
N VAL A 97 -10.15 -15.74 6.84
CA VAL A 97 -10.65 -14.45 7.31
C VAL A 97 -9.71 -13.34 6.87
N GLY A 98 -10.27 -12.19 6.50
CA GLY A 98 -9.52 -10.98 6.19
C GLY A 98 -10.27 -9.75 6.69
N GLY A 99 -9.52 -8.69 6.98
CA GLY A 99 -10.05 -7.40 7.38
C GLY A 99 -10.49 -7.33 8.84
N ALA A 100 -11.36 -6.36 9.14
CA ALA A 100 -11.70 -5.98 10.51
C ALA A 100 -12.44 -7.06 11.31
N PHE A 101 -12.94 -8.14 10.68
CA PHE A 101 -13.54 -9.27 11.40
C PHE A 101 -12.51 -10.10 12.18
N GLY A 102 -11.23 -10.05 11.78
CA GLY A 102 -10.15 -10.72 12.51
C GLY A 102 -9.68 -9.94 13.75
N GLU A 103 -9.67 -8.61 13.68
CA GLU A 103 -9.37 -7.68 14.78
C GLU A 103 -9.59 -6.23 14.30
N PRO A 104 -9.76 -5.25 15.21
CA PRO A 104 -9.72 -3.83 14.86
C PRO A 104 -8.37 -3.43 14.23
N LYS A 105 -8.40 -2.87 13.02
CA LYS A 105 -7.20 -2.44 12.28
C LYS A 105 -7.50 -1.31 11.30
N ASP A 106 -6.46 -0.65 10.80
CA ASP A 106 -6.58 0.42 9.81
C ASP A 106 -6.79 -0.15 8.39
N ILE A 107 -7.16 0.72 7.45
CA ILE A 107 -7.46 0.42 6.05
C ILE A 107 -6.29 -0.26 5.33
N PRO A 108 -5.03 0.21 5.44
CA PRO A 108 -3.90 -0.41 4.74
C PRO A 108 -3.69 -1.88 5.15
N GLU A 109 -3.75 -2.15 6.46
CA GLU A 109 -3.65 -3.50 7.03
C GLU A 109 -4.84 -4.36 6.63
N THR A 110 -6.05 -3.80 6.61
CA THR A 110 -7.27 -4.47 6.12
C THR A 110 -7.10 -4.94 4.68
N VAL A 111 -6.60 -4.07 3.81
CA VAL A 111 -6.40 -4.37 2.38
C VAL A 111 -5.31 -5.42 2.19
N ALA A 112 -4.18 -5.28 2.90
CA ALA A 112 -3.08 -6.24 2.83
C ALA A 112 -3.48 -7.63 3.33
N GLU A 113 -4.20 -7.70 4.44
CA GLU A 113 -4.65 -8.97 5.02
C GLU A 113 -5.77 -9.63 4.21
N THR A 114 -6.67 -8.84 3.62
CA THR A 114 -7.67 -9.39 2.69
C THR A 114 -7.01 -9.98 1.45
N ALA A 115 -5.96 -9.32 0.93
CA ALA A 115 -5.13 -9.90 -0.12
C ALA A 115 -4.42 -11.17 0.36
N SER A 116 -3.90 -11.20 1.59
CA SER A 116 -3.34 -12.42 2.19
C SER A 116 -4.35 -13.56 2.24
N ALA A 117 -5.61 -13.30 2.60
CA ALA A 117 -6.66 -14.32 2.65
C ALA A 117 -6.98 -14.86 1.25
N ALA A 118 -6.99 -13.98 0.24
CA ALA A 118 -7.08 -14.39 -1.16
C ALA A 118 -5.89 -15.25 -1.58
N ALA A 119 -4.67 -14.94 -1.13
CA ALA A 119 -3.49 -15.77 -1.38
C ALA A 119 -3.64 -17.17 -0.76
N SER A 120 -4.08 -17.24 0.51
CA SER A 120 -4.33 -18.51 1.20
C SER A 120 -5.35 -19.37 0.45
N ALA A 121 -6.45 -18.77 -0.03
CA ALA A 121 -7.45 -19.48 -0.83
C ALA A 121 -6.91 -19.90 -2.20
N ALA A 122 -6.15 -19.04 -2.88
CA ALA A 122 -5.64 -19.29 -4.23
C ALA A 122 -4.68 -20.48 -4.31
N ARG A 123 -3.96 -20.81 -3.24
CA ARG A 123 -3.06 -21.98 -3.17
C ARG A 123 -3.81 -23.29 -3.41
N PHE A 124 -5.02 -23.44 -2.86
CA PHE A 124 -5.86 -24.63 -3.08
C PHE A 124 -6.40 -24.72 -4.51
N LEU A 125 -6.50 -23.58 -5.19
CA LEU A 125 -7.08 -23.47 -6.53
C LEU A 125 -6.01 -23.45 -7.63
N ALA A 126 -4.72 -23.52 -7.27
CA ALA A 126 -3.61 -23.40 -8.20
C ALA A 126 -3.70 -24.39 -9.37
N ALA A 127 -3.95 -25.67 -9.07
CA ALA A 127 -4.06 -26.74 -10.07
C ALA A 127 -5.32 -26.61 -10.97
N SER A 128 -6.32 -25.86 -10.54
CA SER A 128 -7.57 -25.64 -11.29
C SER A 128 -7.66 -24.23 -11.89
N ARG A 129 -6.58 -23.44 -11.81
CA ARG A 129 -6.53 -22.09 -12.37
C ARG A 129 -6.87 -22.13 -13.84
N GLY A 130 -7.84 -21.31 -14.27
CA GLY A 130 -8.25 -21.27 -15.68
C GLY A 130 -9.36 -22.25 -16.07
N THR A 131 -9.57 -23.34 -15.33
CA THR A 131 -10.45 -24.46 -15.76
C THR A 131 -11.94 -24.13 -15.80
N LEU A 132 -12.39 -23.18 -14.97
CA LEU A 132 -13.77 -22.70 -14.92
C LEU A 132 -13.89 -21.26 -15.46
N LEU A 133 -12.85 -20.74 -16.11
CA LEU A 133 -13.00 -19.50 -16.85
C LEU A 133 -14.00 -19.76 -17.97
N ARG A 134 -15.18 -19.17 -17.82
CA ARG A 134 -16.03 -18.93 -18.98
C ARG A 134 -15.24 -17.94 -19.84
N PRO A 135 -15.01 -18.21 -21.13
CA PRO A 135 -14.58 -17.17 -22.03
C PRO A 135 -15.47 -15.96 -21.76
N ALA A 136 -14.87 -14.77 -21.57
CA ALA A 136 -15.67 -13.55 -21.62
C ALA A 136 -16.53 -13.69 -22.88
N GLY A 137 -17.86 -13.74 -22.72
CA GLY A 137 -18.76 -14.18 -23.78
C GLY A 137 -18.31 -13.52 -25.07
N GLU A 138 -18.03 -14.33 -26.11
CA GLU A 138 -17.31 -13.86 -27.30
C GLU A 138 -17.86 -12.49 -27.70
N PHE A 139 -17.05 -11.46 -27.52
CA PHE A 139 -17.45 -10.13 -27.96
C PHE A 139 -17.73 -10.24 -29.45
N PRO A 140 -18.78 -9.57 -29.96
CA PRO A 140 -18.98 -9.53 -31.40
C PRO A 140 -17.71 -8.99 -32.07
N PRO A 141 -17.40 -9.42 -33.31
CA PRO A 141 -16.25 -8.91 -34.05
C PRO A 141 -16.22 -7.38 -34.05
N GLU A 142 -15.04 -6.80 -33.85
CA GLU A 142 -14.86 -5.34 -33.90
C GLU A 142 -15.28 -4.82 -35.28
N ARG A 143 -16.24 -3.88 -35.29
CA ARG A 143 -16.66 -3.16 -36.47
C ARG A 143 -15.57 -2.16 -36.86
N ASP A 144 -15.03 -2.30 -38.06
CA ASP A 144 -14.10 -1.30 -38.62
C ASP A 144 -14.87 -0.03 -38.98
N VAL A 145 -14.54 1.06 -38.29
CA VAL A 145 -15.15 2.39 -38.48
C VAL A 145 -14.14 3.41 -39.02
N SER A 146 -13.00 2.95 -39.52
CA SER A 146 -11.89 3.81 -39.96
C SER A 146 -12.25 4.73 -41.13
N TYR A 147 -13.21 4.30 -41.96
CA TYR A 147 -13.67 5.02 -43.15
C TYR A 147 -15.10 5.56 -43.02
N GLU A 148 -15.68 5.53 -41.82
CA GLU A 148 -17.00 6.08 -41.55
C GLU A 148 -16.89 7.55 -41.11
N ASP A 149 -17.87 8.37 -41.50
CA ASP A 149 -18.03 9.71 -40.93
C ASP A 149 -18.31 9.58 -39.41
N PRO A 150 -17.76 10.47 -38.57
CA PRO A 150 -18.01 10.42 -37.13
C PRO A 150 -19.50 10.53 -36.79
N LYS A 151 -19.99 9.57 -36.00
CA LYS A 151 -21.30 9.54 -35.37
C LYS A 151 -21.10 9.44 -33.87
N VAL A 152 -21.06 10.60 -33.21
CA VAL A 152 -20.77 10.71 -31.79
C VAL A 152 -22.08 10.58 -30.99
N GLY A 153 -22.09 9.68 -30.01
CA GLY A 153 -23.12 9.64 -28.97
C GLY A 153 -22.60 10.24 -27.66
N VAL A 154 -23.32 11.21 -27.11
CA VAL A 154 -22.96 11.88 -25.85
C VAL A 154 -23.93 11.46 -24.75
N PHE A 155 -23.41 10.85 -23.69
CA PHE A 155 -24.16 10.40 -22.53
C PHE A 155 -23.77 11.23 -21.31
N VAL A 156 -24.71 11.99 -20.76
CA VAL A 156 -24.48 12.86 -19.60
C VAL A 156 -25.09 12.21 -18.36
N CYS A 157 -24.24 11.87 -17.40
CA CYS A 157 -24.60 11.13 -16.19
C CYS A 157 -25.02 12.06 -15.06
N GLN A 158 -26.13 11.76 -14.38
CA GLN A 158 -26.54 12.46 -13.15
C GLN A 158 -25.73 12.02 -11.92
N CYS A 159 -25.15 10.80 -11.97
CA CYS A 159 -24.47 10.15 -10.86
C CYS A 159 -25.37 10.06 -9.62
N GLY A 160 -26.62 9.62 -9.82
CA GLY A 160 -27.67 9.77 -8.81
C GLY A 160 -28.03 11.25 -8.69
N THR A 161 -27.61 11.89 -7.61
CA THR A 161 -27.80 13.34 -7.40
C THR A 161 -26.49 14.13 -7.43
N GLU A 162 -25.33 13.47 -7.43
CA GLU A 162 -24.03 14.14 -7.20
C GLU A 162 -23.63 15.15 -8.28
N ILE A 163 -24.05 14.94 -9.53
CA ILE A 163 -23.83 15.90 -10.62
C ILE A 163 -25.06 16.78 -10.80
N ALA A 164 -26.25 16.18 -10.85
CA ALA A 164 -27.51 16.86 -11.14
C ALA A 164 -27.94 17.89 -10.08
N GLU A 165 -27.43 17.81 -8.85
CA GLU A 165 -27.68 18.82 -7.81
C GLU A 165 -27.03 20.18 -8.14
N VAL A 166 -25.94 20.19 -8.92
CA VAL A 166 -25.14 21.40 -9.18
C VAL A 166 -25.13 21.78 -10.65
N VAL A 167 -25.07 20.79 -11.54
CA VAL A 167 -25.02 20.97 -12.99
C VAL A 167 -26.40 20.68 -13.55
N ASP A 168 -26.93 21.60 -14.36
CA ASP A 168 -28.16 21.36 -15.11
C ASP A 168 -27.87 20.38 -16.25
N VAL A 169 -28.14 19.10 -15.99
CA VAL A 169 -27.83 18.01 -16.92
C VAL A 169 -28.64 18.10 -18.20
N ALA A 170 -29.92 18.48 -18.11
CA ALA A 170 -30.79 18.65 -19.26
C ALA A 170 -30.27 19.75 -20.20
N ASP A 171 -29.81 20.86 -19.62
CA ASP A 171 -29.21 21.97 -20.35
C ASP A 171 -27.88 21.60 -21.05
N VAL A 172 -27.07 20.73 -20.43
CA VAL A 172 -25.84 20.18 -21.04
C VAL A 172 -26.15 19.20 -22.18
N VAL A 173 -27.16 18.35 -22.02
CA VAL A 173 -27.65 17.43 -23.05
C VAL A 173 -28.16 18.21 -24.27
N ALA A 174 -29.04 19.18 -24.05
CA ALA A 174 -29.59 20.03 -25.12
C ALA A 174 -28.48 20.81 -25.85
N TYR A 175 -27.47 21.29 -25.12
CA TYR A 175 -26.31 21.95 -25.73
C TYR A 175 -25.47 20.98 -26.57
N ALA A 176 -25.25 19.76 -26.08
CA ALA A 176 -24.46 18.76 -26.78
C ALA A 176 -25.11 18.31 -28.10
N ASP A 177 -26.44 18.38 -28.19
CA ASP A 177 -27.23 17.96 -29.36
C ASP A 177 -26.93 18.82 -30.61
N GLY A 178 -26.61 20.10 -30.40
CA GLY A 178 -26.24 21.02 -31.47
C GLY A 178 -24.77 20.93 -31.91
N LEU A 179 -23.97 20.04 -31.32
CA LEU A 179 -22.55 19.95 -31.64
C LEU A 179 -22.31 19.16 -32.93
N ARG A 180 -21.30 19.57 -33.69
CA ARG A 180 -20.93 18.93 -34.96
C ARG A 180 -20.66 17.43 -34.77
N ASP A 181 -21.25 16.63 -35.66
CA ASP A 181 -21.12 15.16 -35.73
C ASP A 181 -21.66 14.42 -34.48
N VAL A 182 -22.33 15.13 -33.55
CA VAL A 182 -23.13 14.52 -32.48
C VAL A 182 -24.48 14.12 -33.06
N THR A 183 -24.81 12.84 -32.95
CA THR A 183 -26.02 12.24 -33.56
C THR A 183 -26.99 11.71 -32.52
N LEU A 184 -26.54 11.55 -31.28
CA LEU A 184 -27.36 11.17 -30.16
C LEU A 184 -26.86 11.88 -28.90
N THR A 185 -27.79 12.44 -28.14
CA THR A 185 -27.55 12.88 -26.77
C THR A 185 -28.53 12.22 -25.82
N ARG A 186 -28.04 11.74 -24.68
CA ARG A 186 -28.90 11.14 -23.64
C ARG A 186 -28.46 11.56 -22.26
N GLU A 187 -29.44 11.82 -21.42
CA GLU A 187 -29.29 11.88 -19.98
C GLU A 187 -29.37 10.46 -19.42
N ILE A 188 -28.42 10.08 -18.56
CA ILE A 188 -28.40 8.77 -17.88
C ILE A 188 -28.36 8.98 -16.36
N PRO A 189 -29.26 8.38 -15.58
CA PRO A 189 -29.23 8.49 -14.12
C PRO A 189 -27.89 8.02 -13.50
N MET A 190 -27.44 6.82 -13.90
CA MET A 190 -26.16 6.25 -13.47
C MET A 190 -25.50 5.41 -14.56
N ALA A 191 -24.58 6.01 -15.32
CA ALA A 191 -23.90 5.36 -16.44
C ALA A 191 -23.00 4.15 -16.07
N CYS A 192 -22.65 3.97 -14.78
CA CYS A 192 -21.81 2.86 -14.32
C CYS A 192 -22.61 1.63 -13.85
N THR A 193 -23.94 1.71 -13.81
CA THR A 193 -24.80 0.59 -13.42
C THR A 193 -25.04 -0.37 -14.60
N PRO A 194 -25.39 -1.65 -14.35
CA PRO A 194 -25.75 -2.58 -15.43
C PRO A 194 -26.80 -2.01 -16.38
N GLU A 195 -27.80 -1.31 -15.86
CA GLU A 195 -28.87 -0.67 -16.64
C GLU A 195 -28.33 0.47 -17.51
N GLY A 196 -27.47 1.34 -16.95
CA GLY A 196 -26.84 2.42 -17.70
C GLY A 196 -25.87 1.94 -18.78
N LEU A 197 -25.11 0.88 -18.51
CA LEU A 197 -24.22 0.25 -19.49
C LEU A 197 -25.02 -0.38 -20.63
N GLU A 198 -26.11 -1.07 -20.33
CA GLU A 198 -26.98 -1.66 -21.35
C GLU A 198 -27.63 -0.57 -22.23
N GLU A 199 -28.03 0.56 -21.64
CA GLU A 199 -28.56 1.69 -22.40
C GLU A 199 -27.54 2.26 -23.40
N ILE A 200 -26.29 2.43 -22.96
CA ILE A 200 -25.18 2.87 -23.83
C ILE A 200 -24.93 1.84 -24.93
N ARG A 201 -24.83 0.54 -24.59
CA ARG A 201 -24.62 -0.55 -25.55
C ARG A 201 -25.70 -0.58 -26.63
N ARG A 202 -26.96 -0.48 -26.21
CA ARG A 202 -28.11 -0.44 -27.11
C ARG A 202 -28.06 0.77 -28.02
N ALA A 203 -27.77 1.96 -27.49
CA ALA A 203 -27.59 3.17 -28.30
C ALA A 203 -26.47 3.03 -29.34
N ILE A 204 -25.32 2.42 -28.97
CA ILE A 204 -24.22 2.19 -29.93
C ILE A 204 -24.68 1.33 -31.10
N THR A 205 -25.43 0.26 -30.81
CA THR A 205 -25.87 -0.71 -31.82
C THR A 205 -27.06 -0.22 -32.65
N GLU A 206 -28.10 0.32 -32.03
CA GLU A 206 -29.35 0.75 -32.70
C GLU A 206 -29.16 2.02 -33.53
N GLU A 207 -28.41 3.01 -33.01
CA GLU A 207 -28.16 4.28 -33.69
C GLU A 207 -26.90 4.25 -34.58
N GLY A 208 -26.14 3.14 -34.55
CA GLY A 208 -24.93 2.95 -35.33
C GLY A 208 -23.78 3.87 -34.93
N LEU A 209 -23.70 4.27 -33.66
CA LEU A 209 -22.67 5.18 -33.15
C LEU A 209 -21.27 4.57 -33.34
N ASN A 210 -20.32 5.38 -33.79
CA ASN A 210 -18.94 4.96 -33.95
C ASN A 210 -17.96 5.74 -33.06
N ARG A 211 -18.44 6.72 -32.28
CA ARG A 211 -17.69 7.41 -31.22
C ARG A 211 -18.60 7.62 -30.01
N VAL A 212 -18.05 7.51 -28.81
CA VAL A 212 -18.83 7.62 -27.57
C VAL A 212 -18.19 8.63 -26.64
N VAL A 213 -18.98 9.56 -26.10
CA VAL A 213 -18.58 10.45 -25.01
C VAL A 213 -19.42 10.12 -23.80
N VAL A 214 -18.79 9.81 -22.66
CA VAL A 214 -19.52 9.65 -21.39
C VAL A 214 -19.05 10.72 -20.40
N ALA A 215 -19.95 11.65 -20.11
CA ALA A 215 -19.73 12.74 -19.18
C ALA A 215 -20.29 12.38 -17.80
N GLY A 216 -19.42 12.09 -16.84
CA GLY A 216 -19.80 11.61 -15.52
C GLY A 216 -18.68 11.80 -14.49
N CYS A 217 -18.27 10.71 -13.83
CA CYS A 217 -17.19 10.75 -12.84
C CYS A 217 -15.81 10.47 -13.46
N THR A 218 -14.77 10.48 -12.62
CA THR A 218 -13.37 10.23 -12.99
C THR A 218 -13.20 8.94 -13.83
N HIS A 219 -12.25 8.97 -14.78
CA HIS A 219 -11.90 7.83 -15.63
C HIS A 219 -11.46 6.61 -14.82
N ARG A 220 -10.82 6.80 -13.66
CA ARG A 220 -10.15 5.73 -12.88
C ARG A 220 -11.07 4.64 -12.33
N LEU A 221 -12.36 4.91 -12.15
CA LEU A 221 -13.27 3.99 -11.43
C LEU A 221 -14.01 3.01 -12.34
N TYR A 222 -14.31 3.39 -13.57
CA TYR A 222 -15.26 2.64 -14.43
C TYR A 222 -14.82 2.51 -15.90
N GLU A 223 -13.55 2.74 -16.19
CA GLU A 223 -12.99 2.55 -17.55
C GLU A 223 -13.18 1.12 -18.05
N GLY A 224 -12.89 0.10 -17.22
CA GLY A 224 -13.06 -1.32 -17.58
C GLY A 224 -14.50 -1.67 -18.00
N PRO A 225 -15.52 -1.47 -17.15
CA PRO A 225 -16.91 -1.73 -17.51
C PRO A 225 -17.39 -1.00 -18.78
N LEU A 226 -16.93 0.23 -19.02
CA LEU A 226 -17.28 0.97 -20.24
C LEU A 226 -16.55 0.43 -21.48
N HIS A 227 -15.29 0.05 -21.35
CA HIS A 227 -14.56 -0.63 -22.44
C HIS A 227 -15.25 -1.95 -22.82
N ASP A 228 -15.67 -2.74 -21.83
CA ASP A 228 -16.40 -3.98 -22.08
C ASP A 228 -17.79 -3.71 -22.67
N CYS A 229 -18.47 -2.64 -22.27
CA CYS A 229 -19.70 -2.17 -22.91
C CYS A 229 -19.49 -1.87 -24.40
N LEU A 230 -18.46 -1.10 -24.77
CA LEU A 230 -18.14 -0.80 -26.17
C LEU A 230 -17.81 -2.09 -26.96
N ARG A 231 -16.98 -2.97 -26.39
CA ARG A 231 -16.66 -4.27 -27.01
C ARG A 231 -17.90 -5.13 -27.22
N SER A 232 -18.82 -5.17 -26.25
CA SER A 232 -20.09 -5.89 -26.37
C SER A 232 -21.04 -5.32 -27.42
N ALA A 233 -20.82 -4.07 -27.83
CA ALA A 233 -21.50 -3.43 -28.96
C ALA A 233 -20.71 -3.55 -30.29
N GLY A 234 -19.57 -4.25 -30.28
CA GLY A 234 -18.69 -4.40 -31.45
C GLY A 234 -17.86 -3.15 -31.77
N LEU A 235 -17.73 -2.20 -30.84
CA LEU A 235 -16.98 -0.96 -31.03
C LEU A 235 -15.62 -1.03 -30.29
N ASN A 236 -14.57 -0.51 -30.92
CA ASN A 236 -13.24 -0.44 -30.30
C ASN A 236 -13.30 0.40 -29.00
N PRO A 237 -12.77 -0.08 -27.87
CA PRO A 237 -12.88 0.60 -26.57
C PRO A 237 -12.19 1.97 -26.53
N TYR A 238 -11.25 2.25 -27.43
CA TYR A 238 -10.51 3.52 -27.49
C TYR A 238 -11.21 4.60 -28.34
N LEU A 239 -12.42 4.31 -28.80
CA LEU A 239 -13.34 5.28 -29.40
C LEU A 239 -14.25 5.95 -28.35
N LEU A 240 -13.88 5.82 -27.07
CA LEU A 240 -14.50 6.41 -25.90
C LEU A 240 -13.73 7.65 -25.43
N GLU A 241 -14.41 8.77 -25.24
CA GLU A 241 -13.92 9.94 -24.53
C GLU A 241 -14.67 10.10 -23.19
N ARG A 242 -13.94 10.50 -22.14
CA ARG A 242 -14.47 10.63 -20.78
C ARG A 242 -14.42 12.08 -20.32
N VAL A 243 -15.51 12.56 -19.73
CA VAL A 243 -15.57 13.91 -19.12
C VAL A 243 -15.89 13.80 -17.64
N ASN A 244 -15.04 14.37 -16.78
CA ASN A 244 -15.21 14.35 -15.33
C ASN A 244 -16.07 15.53 -14.85
N LEU A 245 -17.38 15.44 -15.06
CA LEU A 245 -18.33 16.44 -14.56
C LEU A 245 -18.54 16.38 -13.04
N ARG A 246 -18.16 15.30 -12.35
CA ARG A 246 -18.30 15.21 -10.89
C ARG A 246 -17.17 15.92 -10.14
N GLY A 247 -15.96 15.37 -10.24
CA GLY A 247 -14.82 15.82 -9.43
C GLY A 247 -14.20 17.13 -9.91
N GLU A 248 -14.25 17.39 -11.22
CA GLU A 248 -13.63 18.58 -11.82
C GLU A 248 -14.66 19.68 -12.15
N CYS A 249 -15.95 19.45 -11.87
CA CYS A 249 -17.00 20.43 -12.11
C CYS A 249 -17.99 20.52 -10.93
N ALA A 250 -18.96 19.61 -10.80
CA ALA A 250 -20.04 19.72 -9.81
C ALA A 250 -19.55 19.89 -8.37
N TRP A 251 -18.67 19.01 -7.87
CA TRP A 251 -18.23 19.05 -6.47
C TRP A 251 -17.44 20.29 -6.09
N VAL A 252 -16.67 20.84 -7.03
CA VAL A 252 -15.82 22.02 -6.79
C VAL A 252 -16.57 23.34 -7.02
N HIS A 253 -17.75 23.30 -7.65
CA HIS A 253 -18.56 24.47 -7.99
C HIS A 253 -19.96 24.44 -7.36
N ARG A 254 -20.15 23.74 -6.24
CA ARG A 254 -21.44 23.63 -5.53
C ARG A 254 -22.13 24.98 -5.26
N TYR A 255 -21.34 26.05 -5.08
CA TYR A 255 -21.84 27.40 -4.80
C TYR A 255 -21.99 28.30 -6.04
N ALA A 256 -21.72 27.77 -7.24
CA ALA A 256 -21.89 28.48 -8.50
C ALA A 256 -22.51 27.58 -9.59
N PRO A 257 -23.76 27.10 -9.43
CA PRO A 257 -24.40 26.15 -10.34
C PRO A 257 -24.43 26.60 -11.81
N SER A 258 -24.76 27.86 -12.07
CA SER A 258 -24.78 28.41 -13.44
C SER A 258 -23.40 28.39 -14.11
N ALA A 259 -22.34 28.70 -13.35
CA ALA A 259 -20.97 28.60 -13.84
C ALA A 259 -20.52 27.13 -13.99
N ALA A 260 -21.00 26.23 -13.12
CA ALA A 260 -20.77 24.80 -13.23
C ALA A 260 -21.38 24.25 -14.53
N THR A 261 -22.64 24.58 -14.83
CA THR A 261 -23.32 24.20 -16.08
C THR A 261 -22.59 24.74 -17.31
N ALA A 262 -22.19 26.01 -17.30
CA ALA A 262 -21.41 26.59 -18.40
C ALA A 262 -20.07 25.86 -18.60
N LYS A 263 -19.35 25.55 -17.50
CA LYS A 263 -18.12 24.75 -17.56
C LYS A 263 -18.41 23.35 -18.11
N ALA A 264 -19.48 22.69 -17.67
CA ALA A 264 -19.86 21.36 -18.13
C ALA A 264 -20.12 21.32 -19.64
N ARG A 265 -20.82 22.32 -20.19
CA ARG A 265 -21.00 22.50 -21.64
C ARG A 265 -19.68 22.58 -22.38
N THR A 266 -18.75 23.41 -21.92
CA THR A 266 -17.42 23.54 -22.54
C THR A 266 -16.65 22.22 -22.49
N LEU A 267 -16.64 21.54 -21.34
CA LEU A 267 -15.95 20.26 -21.20
C LEU A 267 -16.52 19.17 -22.14
N VAL A 268 -17.85 19.11 -22.29
CA VAL A 268 -18.51 18.19 -23.23
C VAL A 268 -18.21 18.57 -24.68
N ARG A 269 -18.18 19.86 -25.02
CA ARG A 269 -17.79 20.35 -26.36
C ARG A 269 -16.35 19.96 -26.70
N MET A 270 -15.42 20.17 -25.78
CA MET A 270 -14.02 19.77 -25.92
C MET A 270 -13.89 18.26 -26.19
N ALA A 271 -14.62 17.45 -25.42
CA ALA A 271 -14.63 16.01 -25.56
C ALA A 271 -15.25 15.54 -26.88
N ALA A 272 -16.39 16.10 -27.29
CA ALA A 272 -17.01 15.80 -28.56
C ALA A 272 -16.08 16.16 -29.74
N ALA A 273 -15.41 17.31 -29.67
CA ALA A 273 -14.45 17.74 -30.69
C ALA A 273 -13.29 16.74 -30.84
N ARG A 274 -12.74 16.25 -29.71
CA ARG A 274 -11.68 15.24 -29.71
C ARG A 274 -12.18 13.86 -30.15
N ALA A 275 -13.35 13.44 -29.69
CA ALA A 275 -13.95 12.14 -29.98
C ALA A 275 -14.06 11.87 -31.49
N ARG A 276 -14.40 12.90 -32.27
CA ARG A 276 -14.47 12.86 -33.74
C ARG A 276 -13.17 12.43 -34.42
N LEU A 277 -12.05 12.66 -33.75
CA LEU A 277 -10.71 12.37 -34.26
C LEU A 277 -10.08 11.14 -33.61
N LEU A 278 -10.79 10.45 -32.70
CA LEU A 278 -10.30 9.19 -32.13
C LEU A 278 -10.20 8.12 -33.21
N GLU A 279 -9.21 7.26 -33.07
CA GLU A 279 -8.93 6.13 -33.96
C GLU A 279 -8.93 4.85 -33.13
N PRO A 280 -9.35 3.70 -33.70
CA PRO A 280 -9.25 2.41 -33.03
C PRO A 280 -7.81 2.17 -32.56
N SER A 281 -7.67 1.68 -31.32
CA SER A 281 -6.37 1.31 -30.77
C SER A 281 -6.40 -0.11 -30.24
N GLN A 282 -5.25 -0.76 -30.27
CA GLN A 282 -5.05 -2.05 -29.64
C GLN A 282 -3.97 -1.94 -28.59
N ARG A 283 -4.14 -2.68 -27.50
CA ARG A 283 -3.07 -2.86 -26.51
C ARG A 283 -2.00 -3.72 -27.13
N ALA A 284 -0.76 -3.25 -27.08
CA ALA A 284 0.37 -4.09 -27.42
C ALA A 284 0.34 -5.35 -26.55
N GLN A 285 0.53 -6.51 -27.16
CA GLN A 285 0.66 -7.76 -26.43
C GLN A 285 2.12 -8.19 -26.42
N GLY A 286 2.60 -8.59 -25.25
CA GLY A 286 3.93 -9.14 -25.05
C GLY A 286 3.86 -10.56 -24.50
N GLU A 287 4.91 -11.33 -24.74
CA GLU A 287 5.17 -12.58 -24.03
C GLU A 287 5.25 -12.31 -22.52
N LEU A 288 4.66 -13.18 -21.71
CA LEU A 288 4.76 -13.12 -20.26
C LEU A 288 5.70 -14.23 -19.79
N VAL A 289 6.76 -13.88 -19.06
CA VAL A 289 7.59 -14.84 -18.35
C VAL A 289 6.89 -15.21 -17.03
N PRO A 290 6.42 -16.46 -16.83
CA PRO A 290 5.60 -16.85 -15.69
C PRO A 290 6.46 -17.19 -14.45
N SER A 291 7.44 -16.33 -14.14
CA SER A 291 8.31 -16.45 -12.97
C SER A 291 8.42 -15.12 -12.23
N SER A 292 8.88 -15.16 -10.99
CA SER A 292 9.03 -13.98 -10.13
C SER A 292 10.43 -13.88 -9.55
N LEU A 293 10.91 -12.66 -9.38
CA LEU A 293 12.08 -12.35 -8.56
C LEU A 293 11.63 -11.84 -7.19
N VAL A 294 12.14 -12.42 -6.11
CA VAL A 294 11.95 -11.95 -4.74
C VAL A 294 13.29 -11.48 -4.19
N ILE A 295 13.38 -10.22 -3.76
CA ILE A 295 14.62 -9.60 -3.27
C ILE A 295 14.55 -9.46 -1.75
N GLY A 296 15.35 -10.26 -1.03
CA GLY A 296 15.44 -10.34 0.42
C GLY A 296 14.91 -11.66 0.95
N GLY A 297 15.77 -12.47 1.57
CA GLY A 297 15.49 -13.78 2.16
C GLY A 297 15.07 -13.74 3.63
N GLY A 298 14.50 -12.63 4.10
CA GLY A 298 13.89 -12.52 5.43
C GLY A 298 12.49 -13.16 5.51
N LEU A 299 11.85 -13.09 6.68
CA LEU A 299 10.49 -13.62 6.90
C LEU A 299 9.50 -13.29 5.77
N ALA A 300 9.45 -12.03 5.34
CA ALA A 300 8.54 -11.58 4.28
C ALA A 300 8.88 -12.21 2.92
N GLY A 301 10.15 -12.22 2.50
CA GLY A 301 10.53 -12.78 1.21
C GLY A 301 10.47 -14.30 1.14
N LEU A 302 10.76 -15.00 2.25
CA LEU A 302 10.53 -16.44 2.36
C LEU A 302 9.03 -16.77 2.22
N THR A 303 8.17 -16.03 2.93
CA THR A 303 6.72 -16.19 2.86
C THR A 303 6.18 -15.90 1.46
N ALA A 304 6.63 -14.82 0.82
CA ALA A 304 6.22 -14.45 -0.53
C ALA A 304 6.65 -15.50 -1.56
N SER A 305 7.89 -15.99 -1.45
CA SER A 305 8.44 -17.04 -2.32
C SER A 305 7.64 -18.33 -2.21
N LEU A 306 7.38 -18.79 -0.98
CA LEU A 306 6.59 -20.01 -0.77
C LEU A 306 5.16 -19.85 -1.29
N SER A 307 4.51 -18.72 -1.01
CA SER A 307 3.14 -18.43 -1.48
C SER A 307 3.02 -18.40 -3.01
N LEU A 308 4.05 -17.90 -3.72
CA LEU A 308 4.10 -17.89 -5.19
C LEU A 308 4.35 -19.29 -5.76
N ALA A 309 5.27 -20.04 -5.15
CA ALA A 309 5.60 -21.40 -5.55
C ALA A 309 4.42 -22.38 -5.35
N GLU A 310 3.70 -22.27 -4.24
CA GLU A 310 2.46 -23.04 -3.97
C GLU A 310 1.35 -22.72 -4.97
N GLN A 311 1.38 -21.52 -5.57
CA GLN A 311 0.47 -21.14 -6.64
C GLN A 311 0.93 -21.59 -8.03
N GLY A 312 2.08 -22.26 -8.13
CA GLY A 312 2.59 -22.89 -9.34
C GLY A 312 3.64 -22.09 -10.12
N PHE A 313 4.07 -20.93 -9.64
CA PHE A 313 5.04 -20.07 -10.34
C PHE A 313 6.48 -20.37 -9.94
N GLN A 314 7.41 -20.22 -10.89
CA GLN A 314 8.84 -20.29 -10.61
C GLN A 314 9.28 -19.02 -9.86
N VAL A 315 10.11 -19.17 -8.84
CA VAL A 315 10.60 -18.08 -7.99
C VAL A 315 12.11 -18.08 -7.94
N TYR A 316 12.71 -16.92 -8.16
CA TYR A 316 14.12 -16.65 -7.87
C TYR A 316 14.18 -15.81 -6.58
N LEU A 317 14.70 -16.39 -5.50
CA LEU A 317 14.88 -15.70 -4.23
C LEU A 317 16.34 -15.24 -4.09
N VAL A 318 16.57 -13.94 -3.95
CA VAL A 318 17.90 -13.34 -3.83
C VAL A 318 18.11 -12.84 -2.40
N GLU A 319 19.17 -13.32 -1.75
CA GLU A 319 19.59 -12.92 -0.39
C GLU A 319 21.03 -12.42 -0.42
N LYS A 320 21.28 -11.28 0.22
CA LYS A 320 22.60 -10.63 0.29
C LYS A 320 23.54 -11.33 1.27
N GLU A 321 23.01 -11.96 2.30
CA GLU A 321 23.73 -12.73 3.32
C GLU A 321 23.94 -14.20 2.88
N ASP A 322 24.77 -14.92 3.64
CA ASP A 322 24.96 -16.37 3.52
C ASP A 322 23.79 -17.17 4.13
N GLN A 323 22.99 -16.53 5.00
CA GLN A 323 21.90 -17.16 5.73
C GLN A 323 20.56 -16.49 5.44
N LEU A 324 19.52 -17.33 5.32
CA LEU A 324 18.12 -16.88 5.23
C LEU A 324 17.56 -16.55 6.62
N GLY A 325 16.47 -15.79 6.63
CA GLY A 325 15.62 -15.56 7.81
C GLY A 325 15.60 -14.12 8.33
N GLY A 326 16.60 -13.30 7.98
CA GLY A 326 16.66 -11.88 8.33
C GLY A 326 16.44 -11.62 9.83
N ASN A 327 15.68 -10.60 10.18
CA ASN A 327 15.44 -10.20 11.58
C ASN A 327 14.82 -11.28 12.47
N LEU A 328 14.06 -12.23 11.89
CA LEU A 328 13.41 -13.28 12.68
C LEU A 328 14.42 -14.22 13.34
N ARG A 329 15.66 -14.33 12.81
CA ARG A 329 16.78 -15.07 13.44
C ARG A 329 17.11 -14.60 14.86
N HIS A 330 16.66 -13.40 15.23
CA HIS A 330 16.96 -12.77 16.50
C HIS A 330 15.77 -12.65 17.44
N THR A 331 14.58 -13.09 17.01
CA THR A 331 13.36 -13.07 17.83
C THR A 331 13.17 -14.43 18.49
N ARG A 332 13.27 -14.51 19.81
CA ARG A 332 13.18 -15.77 20.57
C ARG A 332 11.78 -16.02 21.11
N TYR A 333 11.02 -14.96 21.34
CA TYR A 333 9.68 -15.03 21.90
C TYR A 333 8.70 -14.19 21.07
N LEU A 334 7.45 -14.63 21.05
CA LEU A 334 6.29 -13.82 20.70
C LEU A 334 5.41 -13.62 21.95
N MET A 335 4.29 -12.90 21.82
CA MET A 335 3.38 -12.63 22.96
C MET A 335 2.57 -13.86 23.34
N GLY A 336 2.20 -14.67 22.36
CA GLY A 336 1.60 -15.97 22.51
C GLY A 336 2.64 -17.08 22.64
N ASP A 337 2.18 -18.30 22.38
CA ASP A 337 2.94 -19.53 22.63
C ASP A 337 3.70 -20.04 21.39
N SER A 338 3.59 -19.37 20.24
CA SER A 338 4.25 -19.83 19.02
C SER A 338 5.77 -19.69 19.14
N ASP A 339 6.52 -20.70 18.68
CA ASP A 339 7.98 -20.65 18.61
C ASP A 339 8.44 -19.98 17.30
N PRO A 340 8.96 -18.74 17.34
CA PRO A 340 9.42 -18.05 16.14
C PRO A 340 10.64 -18.69 15.48
N GLN A 341 11.48 -19.43 16.22
CA GLN A 341 12.67 -20.09 15.67
C GLN A 341 12.32 -21.39 14.98
N GLN A 342 11.42 -22.18 15.56
CA GLN A 342 10.89 -23.37 14.89
C GLN A 342 10.13 -22.97 13.62
N TYR A 343 9.25 -21.97 13.70
CA TYR A 343 8.54 -21.46 12.52
C TYR A 343 9.51 -21.01 11.42
N LEU A 344 10.58 -20.31 11.77
CA LEU A 344 11.59 -19.89 10.81
C LEU A 344 12.32 -21.08 10.17
N ALA A 345 12.73 -22.06 10.98
CA ALA A 345 13.40 -23.27 10.49
C ALA A 345 12.51 -24.04 9.51
N ASP A 346 11.23 -24.22 9.86
CA ASP A 346 10.25 -24.89 9.00
C ASP A 346 10.03 -24.14 7.69
N LEU A 347 9.95 -22.80 7.75
CA LEU A 347 9.77 -21.96 6.57
C LEU A 347 11.00 -22.01 5.65
N ILE A 348 12.21 -21.98 6.19
CA ILE A 348 13.45 -22.13 5.43
C ILE A 348 13.50 -23.51 4.76
N ALA A 349 13.21 -24.58 5.51
CA ALA A 349 13.21 -25.94 4.98
C ALA A 349 12.18 -26.11 3.83
N GLN A 350 11.00 -25.53 3.97
CA GLN A 350 9.98 -25.52 2.92
C GLN A 350 10.44 -24.76 1.67
N VAL A 351 11.11 -23.62 1.85
CA VAL A 351 11.62 -22.82 0.73
C VAL A 351 12.76 -23.54 0.01
N GLU A 352 13.72 -24.10 0.73
CA GLU A 352 14.86 -24.80 0.14
C GLU A 352 14.49 -26.15 -0.48
N GLY A 353 13.47 -26.81 0.05
CA GLY A 353 12.96 -28.08 -0.47
C GLY A 353 11.98 -27.93 -1.65
N ASN A 354 11.63 -26.71 -2.06
CA ASN A 354 10.65 -26.49 -3.12
C ASN A 354 11.32 -26.39 -4.50
N GLU A 355 10.99 -27.30 -5.40
CA GLU A 355 11.55 -27.37 -6.77
C GLU A 355 11.30 -26.10 -7.61
N ARG A 356 10.26 -25.31 -7.28
CA ARG A 356 9.95 -24.05 -7.96
C ARG A 356 10.69 -22.85 -7.39
N ILE A 357 11.49 -23.01 -6.34
CA ILE A 357 12.24 -21.90 -5.73
C ILE A 357 13.72 -22.14 -5.94
N THR A 358 14.38 -21.19 -6.61
CA THR A 358 15.84 -21.14 -6.73
C THR A 358 16.38 -20.05 -5.82
N VAL A 359 17.18 -20.44 -4.83
CA VAL A 359 17.76 -19.51 -3.84
C VAL A 359 19.17 -19.11 -4.24
N TYR A 360 19.40 -17.81 -4.39
CA TYR A 360 20.71 -17.20 -4.58
C TYR A 360 21.12 -16.49 -3.29
N ARG A 361 22.07 -17.08 -2.57
CA ARG A 361 22.70 -16.48 -1.38
C ARG A 361 23.91 -15.67 -1.75
N GLN A 362 24.30 -14.75 -0.87
CA GLN A 362 25.41 -13.83 -1.10
C GLN A 362 25.33 -13.17 -2.49
N ALA A 363 24.11 -12.83 -2.89
CA ALA A 363 23.78 -12.36 -4.23
C ALA A 363 23.10 -10.99 -4.18
N LYS A 364 23.38 -10.16 -5.18
CA LYS A 364 22.82 -8.81 -5.30
C LYS A 364 22.39 -8.54 -6.74
N ALA A 365 21.31 -7.79 -6.91
CA ALA A 365 20.92 -7.27 -8.21
C ALA A 365 21.80 -6.08 -8.57
N GLU A 366 22.47 -6.16 -9.73
CA GLU A 366 23.33 -5.11 -10.27
C GLU A 366 22.63 -4.29 -11.35
N GLU A 367 21.76 -4.94 -12.13
CA GLU A 367 20.98 -4.30 -13.19
C GLU A 367 19.57 -4.90 -13.23
N VAL A 368 18.56 -4.05 -13.38
CA VAL A 368 17.20 -4.45 -13.68
C VAL A 368 16.73 -3.69 -14.91
N SER A 369 16.33 -4.41 -15.94
CA SER A 369 15.81 -3.85 -17.17
C SER A 369 14.55 -4.60 -17.63
N GLY A 370 13.87 -4.06 -18.63
CA GLY A 370 12.62 -4.60 -19.13
C GLY A 370 11.39 -4.00 -18.47
N LEU A 371 10.26 -4.70 -18.60
CA LEU A 371 8.95 -4.23 -18.17
C LEU A 371 8.17 -5.33 -17.47
N VAL A 372 7.01 -4.97 -16.92
CA VAL A 372 6.08 -5.94 -16.33
C VAL A 372 5.85 -7.13 -17.25
N GLY A 373 6.19 -8.31 -16.76
CA GLY A 373 6.10 -9.58 -17.46
C GLY A 373 7.31 -9.97 -18.30
N GLN A 374 8.29 -9.09 -18.49
CA GLN A 374 9.50 -9.30 -19.27
C GLN A 374 10.71 -8.61 -18.63
N TYR A 375 10.85 -8.71 -17.31
CA TYR A 375 12.02 -8.21 -16.62
C TYR A 375 13.23 -9.12 -16.88
N LYS A 376 14.39 -8.47 -16.97
CA LYS A 376 15.70 -9.11 -16.95
C LYS A 376 16.50 -8.51 -15.79
N THR A 377 17.00 -9.37 -14.93
CA THR A 377 17.83 -8.96 -13.79
C THR A 377 19.19 -9.64 -13.88
N ILE A 378 20.24 -8.85 -13.75
CA ILE A 378 21.62 -9.33 -13.68
C ILE A 378 22.03 -9.37 -12.21
N LEU A 379 22.46 -10.54 -11.75
CA LEU A 379 22.92 -10.77 -10.38
C LEU A 379 24.44 -10.91 -10.33
N SER A 380 25.05 -10.28 -9.33
CA SER A 380 26.36 -10.67 -8.82
C SER A 380 26.16 -11.73 -7.72
N VAL A 381 26.94 -12.81 -7.73
CA VAL A 381 26.89 -13.89 -6.73
C VAL A 381 28.29 -14.11 -6.20
N ALA A 382 28.48 -14.05 -4.88
CA ALA A 382 29.80 -14.24 -4.28
C ALA A 382 30.36 -15.63 -4.65
N GLY A 383 31.61 -15.65 -5.15
CA GLY A 383 32.28 -16.87 -5.59
C GLY A 383 31.96 -17.29 -7.03
N GLN A 384 31.21 -16.49 -7.80
CA GLN A 384 31.02 -16.68 -9.24
C GLN A 384 31.60 -15.47 -9.99
N ASP A 385 32.50 -15.73 -10.96
CA ASP A 385 33.13 -14.67 -11.76
C ASP A 385 32.18 -14.12 -12.85
N GLU A 386 31.29 -14.96 -13.37
CA GLU A 386 30.31 -14.56 -14.38
C GLU A 386 28.97 -14.15 -13.73
N PRO A 387 28.37 -13.02 -14.15
CA PRO A 387 27.09 -12.57 -13.61
C PRO A 387 25.95 -13.48 -14.08
N VAL A 388 25.01 -13.76 -13.18
CA VAL A 388 23.83 -14.60 -13.48
C VAL A 388 22.72 -13.73 -14.04
N THR A 389 22.24 -14.05 -15.24
CA THR A 389 21.09 -13.37 -15.85
C THR A 389 19.81 -14.15 -15.57
N LEU A 390 18.82 -13.48 -15.00
CA LEU A 390 17.48 -14.03 -14.74
C LEU A 390 16.42 -13.30 -15.55
N SER A 391 15.49 -14.06 -16.15
CA SER A 391 14.28 -13.53 -16.79
C SER A 391 13.06 -13.84 -15.94
N HIS A 392 12.25 -12.83 -15.65
CA HIS A 392 11.06 -12.98 -14.81
C HIS A 392 9.98 -11.94 -15.14
N GLY A 393 8.76 -12.20 -14.71
CA GLY A 393 7.62 -11.36 -15.02
C GLY A 393 7.31 -10.30 -13.97
N VAL A 394 7.66 -10.53 -12.71
CA VAL A 394 7.33 -9.64 -11.60
C VAL A 394 8.43 -9.62 -10.55
N ILE A 395 8.51 -8.53 -9.79
CA ILE A 395 9.47 -8.34 -8.72
C ILE A 395 8.74 -8.13 -7.39
N VAL A 396 9.17 -8.79 -6.32
CA VAL A 396 8.71 -8.54 -4.95
C VAL A 396 9.88 -8.04 -4.11
N VAL A 397 9.77 -6.83 -3.59
CA VAL A 397 10.76 -6.20 -2.72
C VAL A 397 10.46 -6.55 -1.27
N ALA A 398 11.39 -7.24 -0.62
CA ALA A 398 11.30 -7.75 0.75
C ALA A 398 12.61 -7.58 1.53
N THR A 399 13.38 -6.53 1.23
CA THR A 399 14.74 -6.28 1.75
C THR A 399 14.82 -5.98 3.25
N GLY A 400 13.69 -5.81 3.92
CA GLY A 400 13.61 -5.66 5.35
C GLY A 400 14.05 -4.28 5.87
N ALA A 401 14.43 -4.25 7.14
CA ALA A 401 14.92 -3.09 7.88
C ALA A 401 15.94 -3.56 8.92
N GLU A 402 16.62 -2.63 9.58
CA GLU A 402 17.68 -2.91 10.54
C GLU A 402 17.36 -2.28 11.91
N GLU A 403 17.87 -2.88 12.98
CA GLU A 403 17.78 -2.30 14.32
C GLU A 403 18.65 -1.03 14.38
N ALA A 404 18.05 0.09 14.79
CA ALA A 404 18.78 1.33 14.95
C ALA A 404 19.82 1.17 16.07
N ARG A 405 21.07 1.55 15.81
CA ARG A 405 22.10 1.61 16.83
C ARG A 405 21.89 2.87 17.68
N PRO A 406 21.69 2.76 19.01
CA PRO A 406 21.58 3.93 19.88
C PRO A 406 22.89 4.69 19.98
N GLU A 407 22.76 6.01 20.07
CA GLU A 407 23.86 6.95 20.37
C GLU A 407 23.61 7.67 21.71
N GLU A 408 22.53 7.31 22.41
CA GLU A 408 22.09 7.88 23.67
C GLU A 408 22.13 6.83 24.80
N TYR A 409 22.05 7.30 26.05
CA TYR A 409 21.88 6.46 27.24
C TYR A 409 23.02 5.48 27.56
N LEU A 410 24.28 5.87 27.29
CA LEU A 410 25.49 5.10 27.60
C LEU A 410 25.59 3.75 26.85
N TYR A 411 24.86 3.59 25.74
CA TYR A 411 24.95 2.38 24.93
C TYR A 411 26.34 2.22 24.32
N GLY A 412 26.94 1.04 24.51
CA GLY A 412 28.33 0.77 24.10
C GLY A 412 29.40 1.34 25.04
N GLU A 413 29.02 2.22 25.98
CA GLU A 413 29.92 2.80 27.00
C GLU A 413 29.82 2.04 28.33
N HIS A 414 28.62 1.61 28.72
CA HIS A 414 28.38 0.88 29.96
C HIS A 414 27.87 -0.56 29.70
N PRO A 415 28.49 -1.62 30.29
CA PRO A 415 28.20 -3.02 29.94
C PRO A 415 26.83 -3.53 30.41
N ARG A 416 26.13 -2.74 31.23
CA ARG A 416 24.75 -3.03 31.68
C ARG A 416 23.68 -2.30 30.87
N VAL A 417 24.06 -1.62 29.80
CA VAL A 417 23.14 -1.00 28.85
C VAL A 417 23.08 -1.86 27.59
N ILE A 418 21.91 -2.40 27.28
CA ILE A 418 21.71 -3.33 26.17
C ILE A 418 20.43 -2.99 25.40
N THR A 419 20.27 -3.49 24.18
CA THR A 419 19.00 -3.34 23.43
C THR A 419 17.98 -4.43 23.81
N GLN A 420 16.72 -4.25 23.41
CA GLN A 420 15.69 -5.30 23.56
C GLN A 420 16.07 -6.63 22.90
N ARG A 421 16.74 -6.58 21.75
CA ARG A 421 17.20 -7.80 21.04
C ARG A 421 18.29 -8.52 21.81
N GLU A 422 19.22 -7.79 22.42
CA GLU A 422 20.27 -8.34 23.26
C GLU A 422 19.73 -8.93 24.56
N LEU A 423 18.78 -8.23 25.20
CA LEU A 423 18.04 -8.75 26.37
C LEU A 423 17.36 -10.08 26.03
N GLU A 424 16.64 -10.12 24.92
CA GLU A 424 15.90 -11.31 24.49
C GLU A 424 16.83 -12.51 24.23
N LYS A 425 17.99 -12.27 23.62
CA LYS A 425 19.04 -13.30 23.47
C LYS A 425 19.52 -13.82 24.82
N LYS A 426 19.75 -12.94 25.79
CA LYS A 426 20.19 -13.31 27.15
C LYS A 426 19.14 -14.08 27.93
N LEU A 427 17.87 -13.67 27.84
CA LEU A 427 16.74 -14.38 28.44
C LEU A 427 16.63 -15.81 27.88
N ALA A 428 16.72 -15.96 26.56
CA ALA A 428 16.66 -17.26 25.88
C ALA A 428 17.85 -18.17 26.20
N SER A 429 19.05 -17.63 26.38
CA SER A 429 20.21 -18.42 26.81
C SER A 429 20.20 -18.75 28.31
N GLY A 430 19.22 -18.27 29.07
CA GLY A 430 19.17 -18.44 30.53
C GLY A 430 20.29 -17.70 31.27
N ASP A 431 20.68 -16.52 30.80
CA ASP A 431 21.73 -15.70 31.42
C ASP A 431 21.36 -15.36 32.87
N GLU A 432 22.14 -15.90 33.81
CA GLU A 432 21.89 -15.76 35.24
C GLU A 432 21.99 -14.30 35.71
N ALA A 433 22.78 -13.46 35.05
CA ALA A 433 22.89 -12.05 35.40
C ALA A 433 21.61 -11.26 35.10
N ILE A 434 20.79 -11.71 34.15
CA ILE A 434 19.46 -11.14 33.88
C ILE A 434 18.42 -11.76 34.81
N ARG A 435 18.44 -13.08 35.00
CA ARG A 435 17.47 -13.78 35.87
C ARG A 435 17.56 -13.35 37.33
N ALA A 436 18.78 -13.18 37.83
CA ALA A 436 19.04 -12.72 39.20
C ALA A 436 18.97 -11.19 39.36
N ALA A 437 18.73 -10.43 38.28
CA ALA A 437 18.59 -8.99 38.38
C ALA A 437 17.41 -8.62 39.27
N ARG A 438 17.65 -7.73 40.24
CA ARG A 438 16.60 -7.23 41.12
C ARG A 438 15.81 -6.13 40.43
N ARG A 439 16.50 -5.25 39.70
CA ARG A 439 15.88 -4.11 39.04
C ARG A 439 16.30 -3.99 37.59
N ILE A 440 15.32 -3.84 36.70
CA ILE A 440 15.50 -3.65 35.27
C ILE A 440 14.67 -2.44 34.83
N ALA A 441 15.31 -1.51 34.12
CA ALA A 441 14.65 -0.36 33.50
C ALA A 441 14.66 -0.52 31.99
N MET A 442 13.58 -0.11 31.34
CA MET A 442 13.44 -0.07 29.88
C MET A 442 13.09 1.35 29.45
N ILE A 443 13.76 1.89 28.43
CA ILE A 443 13.43 3.20 27.86
C ILE A 443 12.85 3.00 26.46
N GLN A 444 11.63 3.52 26.24
CA GLN A 444 10.94 3.46 24.96
C GLN A 444 11.41 4.56 24.01
N CYS A 445 11.13 4.37 22.71
CA CYS A 445 11.36 5.37 21.65
C CYS A 445 12.83 5.81 21.50
N VAL A 446 13.78 4.95 21.82
CA VAL A 446 15.22 5.24 21.66
C VAL A 446 15.55 5.28 20.16
N GLY A 447 15.98 6.44 19.67
CA GLY A 447 16.18 6.70 18.24
C GLY A 447 14.89 6.63 17.39
N SER A 448 13.72 6.95 17.94
CA SER A 448 12.46 7.04 17.20
C SER A 448 11.52 8.08 17.79
N ARG A 449 10.64 8.63 16.96
CA ARG A 449 9.74 9.74 17.33
C ARG A 449 10.52 10.95 17.88
N ASP A 450 11.68 11.19 17.29
CA ASP A 450 12.56 12.34 17.48
C ASP A 450 12.70 13.14 16.17
N GLU A 451 13.47 14.23 16.18
CA GLU A 451 13.65 15.10 15.01
C GLU A 451 14.31 14.40 13.81
N ASN A 452 15.24 13.47 14.07
CA ASN A 452 15.96 12.73 13.04
C ASN A 452 15.08 11.61 12.44
N ARG A 453 14.21 11.01 13.27
CA ARG A 453 13.32 9.90 12.92
C ARG A 453 11.91 10.17 13.46
N PRO A 454 11.11 11.04 12.80
CA PRO A 454 9.79 11.47 13.26
C PRO A 454 8.67 10.44 12.95
N TYR A 455 9.00 9.15 13.11
CA TYR A 455 8.12 8.01 12.96
C TYR A 455 8.27 7.03 14.13
N CYS A 456 7.25 6.21 14.34
CA CYS A 456 7.28 5.14 15.33
C CYS A 456 7.69 3.83 14.68
N SER A 457 8.60 3.10 15.32
CA SER A 457 9.06 1.80 14.80
C SER A 457 8.10 0.64 15.07
N ARG A 458 6.91 0.87 15.64
CA ARG A 458 5.80 -0.08 15.81
C ARG A 458 6.06 -1.31 16.70
N VAL A 459 7.30 -1.81 16.77
CA VAL A 459 7.70 -3.05 17.45
C VAL A 459 8.23 -2.82 18.87
N CYS A 460 8.70 -1.61 19.20
CA CYS A 460 9.44 -1.35 20.44
C CYS A 460 8.57 -1.47 21.71
N CYS A 461 7.30 -1.04 21.67
CA CYS A 461 6.37 -1.23 22.79
C CYS A 461 5.99 -2.72 22.95
N TYR A 462 5.77 -3.41 21.83
CA TYR A 462 5.51 -4.85 21.81
C TYR A 462 6.67 -5.63 22.45
N GLN A 463 7.90 -5.38 22.02
CA GLN A 463 9.09 -6.04 22.57
C GLN A 463 9.27 -5.77 24.06
N ALA A 464 9.06 -4.53 24.52
CA ALA A 464 9.20 -4.17 25.92
C ALA A 464 8.19 -4.90 26.80
N VAL A 465 6.90 -4.88 26.44
CA VAL A 465 5.85 -5.57 27.19
C VAL A 465 6.10 -7.08 27.20
N LYS A 466 6.43 -7.67 26.05
CA LYS A 466 6.76 -9.08 25.92
C LYS A 466 7.93 -9.48 26.82
N ASN A 467 9.05 -8.78 26.71
CA ASN A 467 10.26 -9.11 27.46
C ASN A 467 10.08 -8.83 28.96
N ALA A 468 9.30 -7.82 29.34
CA ALA A 468 8.95 -7.56 30.74
C ALA A 468 8.15 -8.73 31.35
N LEU A 469 7.19 -9.29 30.62
CA LEU A 469 6.46 -10.49 31.03
C LEU A 469 7.40 -11.69 31.17
N ARG A 470 8.30 -11.92 30.20
CA ARG A 470 9.32 -13.00 30.29
C ARG A 470 10.26 -12.83 31.48
N ILE A 471 10.63 -11.60 31.83
CA ILE A 471 11.39 -11.32 33.06
C ILE A 471 10.57 -11.70 34.29
N LYS A 472 9.30 -11.31 34.38
CA LYS A 472 8.42 -11.65 35.51
C LYS A 472 8.15 -13.16 35.62
N GLU A 473 8.07 -13.87 34.50
CA GLU A 473 7.98 -15.34 34.48
C GLU A 473 9.24 -15.98 35.06
N ALA A 474 10.43 -15.50 34.67
CA ALA A 474 11.70 -16.03 35.16
C ALA A 474 12.01 -15.63 36.61
N ASN A 475 11.64 -14.41 37.00
CA ASN A 475 11.82 -13.86 38.34
C ASN A 475 10.62 -12.97 38.71
N PRO A 476 9.61 -13.54 39.38
CA PRO A 476 8.40 -12.80 39.79
C PRO A 476 8.67 -11.62 40.73
N LYS A 477 9.83 -11.60 41.40
CA LYS A 477 10.23 -10.55 42.34
C LYS A 477 11.05 -9.43 41.70
N ALA A 478 11.37 -9.52 40.40
CA ALA A 478 12.11 -8.48 39.71
C ALA A 478 11.26 -7.19 39.61
N ASP A 479 11.84 -6.05 39.95
CA ASP A 479 11.25 -4.73 39.75
C ASP A 479 11.54 -4.28 38.32
N VAL A 480 10.50 -4.23 37.47
CA VAL A 480 10.63 -3.84 36.06
C VAL A 480 9.96 -2.49 35.85
N PHE A 481 10.73 -1.51 35.35
CA PHE A 481 10.27 -0.17 35.04
C PHE A 481 10.33 0.06 33.54
N VAL A 482 9.26 0.60 32.95
CA VAL A 482 9.19 0.95 31.52
C VAL A 482 8.90 2.44 31.42
N PHE A 483 9.90 3.21 30.98
CA PHE A 483 9.78 4.65 30.72
C PHE A 483 9.26 4.86 29.30
N TYR A 484 8.10 5.49 29.15
CA TYR A 484 7.42 5.60 27.86
C TYR A 484 6.77 6.98 27.63
N ARG A 485 6.54 7.32 26.36
CA ARG A 485 5.66 8.44 26.00
C ARG A 485 4.22 7.99 25.83
N ASP A 486 4.01 7.02 24.93
CA ASP A 486 2.74 6.35 24.69
C ASP A 486 2.99 4.84 24.61
N ILE A 487 2.11 4.03 25.19
CA ILE A 487 2.11 2.58 24.97
C ILE A 487 1.30 2.28 23.70
N ARG A 488 1.93 1.60 22.73
CA ARG A 488 1.32 1.26 21.44
C ARG A 488 1.16 -0.26 21.27
N THR A 489 0.32 -0.84 22.11
CA THR A 489 -0.16 -2.23 22.05
C THR A 489 -1.54 -2.30 21.40
N TYR A 490 -1.60 -2.05 20.09
CA TYR A 490 -2.87 -1.98 19.34
C TYR A 490 -3.56 -3.34 19.17
N GLY A 491 -4.84 -3.29 18.79
CA GLY A 491 -5.65 -4.50 18.64
C GLY A 491 -5.83 -5.22 19.98
N PHE A 492 -5.65 -6.53 20.00
CA PHE A 492 -5.80 -7.33 21.21
C PHE A 492 -4.55 -7.34 22.12
N MET A 493 -3.44 -6.74 21.68
CA MET A 493 -2.21 -6.64 22.49
C MET A 493 -2.38 -5.76 23.74
N GLU A 494 -3.47 -4.99 23.82
CA GLU A 494 -3.83 -4.24 25.03
C GLU A 494 -4.02 -5.17 26.24
N ASP A 495 -4.43 -6.43 26.03
CA ASP A 495 -4.48 -7.43 27.09
C ASP A 495 -3.10 -7.81 27.61
N ASP A 496 -2.08 -7.85 26.75
CA ASP A 496 -0.71 -8.13 27.16
C ASP A 496 -0.15 -6.98 27.99
N TYR A 497 -0.47 -5.73 27.61
CA TYR A 497 -0.13 -4.56 28.42
C TYR A 497 -0.81 -4.62 29.79
N ARG A 498 -2.12 -4.95 29.86
CA ARG A 498 -2.82 -5.15 31.13
C ARG A 498 -2.17 -6.25 31.97
N ARG A 499 -1.88 -7.40 31.37
CA ARG A 499 -1.20 -8.53 32.02
C ARG A 499 0.15 -8.12 32.60
N ALA A 500 0.93 -7.31 31.89
CA ALA A 500 2.21 -6.82 32.39
C ALA A 500 2.04 -5.92 33.62
N ARG A 501 1.04 -5.03 33.62
CA ARG A 501 0.71 -4.20 34.78
C ARG A 501 0.26 -5.03 35.98
N GLU A 502 -0.60 -6.03 35.76
CA GLU A 502 -1.06 -6.96 36.79
C GLU A 502 0.09 -7.79 37.38
N ALA A 503 1.10 -8.12 36.58
CA ALA A 503 2.34 -8.77 37.02
C ALA A 503 3.30 -7.81 37.78
N GLY A 504 2.90 -6.56 38.01
CA GLY A 504 3.68 -5.57 38.75
C GLY A 504 4.82 -4.96 37.93
N VAL A 505 4.68 -4.85 36.60
CA VAL A 505 5.54 -3.99 35.78
C VAL A 505 5.07 -2.55 35.95
N VAL A 506 5.99 -1.65 36.27
CA VAL A 506 5.72 -0.22 36.51
C VAL A 506 5.95 0.53 35.21
N PHE A 507 4.94 1.24 34.74
CA PHE A 507 5.02 2.06 33.52
C PHE A 507 5.06 3.53 33.93
N VAL A 508 6.17 4.20 33.66
CA VAL A 508 6.39 5.62 33.99
C VAL A 508 6.31 6.42 32.71
N ARG A 509 5.34 7.33 32.62
CA ARG A 509 5.23 8.22 31.47
C ARG A 509 6.27 9.33 31.60
N TYR A 510 6.93 9.71 30.51
CA TYR A 510 7.81 10.89 30.46
C TYR A 510 7.33 11.88 29.38
N ASP A 511 7.61 13.17 29.60
CA ASP A 511 7.39 14.22 28.61
C ASP A 511 8.48 14.17 27.52
N PRO A 512 8.15 14.23 26.22
CA PRO A 512 9.13 14.33 25.12
C PRO A 512 10.22 15.38 25.29
N GLU A 513 9.87 16.52 25.88
CA GLU A 513 10.77 17.65 26.12
C GLU A 513 11.66 17.39 27.35
N GLU A 514 11.23 16.50 28.25
CA GLU A 514 11.95 16.08 29.46
C GLU A 514 12.24 14.57 29.44
N LYS A 515 13.07 14.14 28.49
CA LYS A 515 13.48 12.74 28.37
C LYS A 515 14.18 12.22 29.64
N PRO A 516 14.09 10.91 29.95
CA PRO A 516 14.84 10.30 31.04
C PRO A 516 16.34 10.57 30.90
N GLN A 517 17.01 10.89 32.00
CA GLN A 517 18.45 11.08 32.07
C GLN A 517 19.13 9.83 32.60
N VAL A 518 20.27 9.47 32.03
CA VAL A 518 21.00 8.24 32.36
C VAL A 518 22.43 8.55 32.75
N SER A 519 22.87 8.02 33.89
CA SER A 519 24.22 8.20 34.41
C SER A 519 24.79 6.90 35.00
N PRO A 520 26.11 6.70 34.98
CA PRO A 520 26.73 5.51 35.58
C PRO A 520 26.71 5.62 37.11
N GLN A 521 26.40 4.51 37.79
CA GLN A 521 26.41 4.40 39.25
C GLN A 521 27.19 3.14 39.66
N GLY A 522 28.51 3.19 39.55
CA GLY A 522 29.39 2.06 39.83
C GLY A 522 29.17 0.90 38.84
N LYS A 523 28.58 -0.21 39.32
CA LYS A 523 28.20 -1.35 38.45
C LYS A 523 26.75 -1.28 37.96
N GLN A 524 25.97 -0.34 38.50
CA GLN A 524 24.58 -0.08 38.16
C GLN A 524 24.47 1.14 37.25
N VAL A 525 23.28 1.34 36.70
CA VAL A 525 22.95 2.51 35.90
C VAL A 525 21.84 3.26 36.62
N ARG A 526 21.97 4.58 36.78
CA ARG A 526 20.91 5.42 37.34
C ARG A 526 20.09 6.01 36.22
N VAL A 527 18.78 5.86 36.30
CA VAL A 527 17.79 6.52 35.41
C VAL A 527 17.00 7.53 36.24
N VAL A 528 16.97 8.78 35.79
CA VAL A 528 16.21 9.87 36.42
C VAL A 528 15.15 10.35 35.43
N ALA A 529 13.89 10.41 35.84
CA ALA A 529 12.81 10.95 35.00
C ALA A 529 11.73 11.62 35.86
N HIS A 530 11.09 12.66 35.35
CA HIS A 530 9.90 13.24 35.97
C HIS A 530 8.68 12.37 35.67
N ASP A 531 7.91 12.03 36.70
CA ASP A 531 6.61 11.38 36.56
C ASP A 531 5.51 12.45 36.63
N PRO A 532 4.82 12.76 35.51
CA PRO A 532 3.79 13.78 35.50
C PRO A 532 2.56 13.40 36.33
N ALA A 533 2.31 12.11 36.58
CA ALA A 533 1.17 11.69 37.39
C ALA A 533 1.40 11.89 38.89
N LEU A 534 2.66 11.83 39.35
CA LEU A 534 3.05 12.05 40.74
C LEU A 534 3.60 13.45 40.98
N ASP A 535 3.87 14.20 39.91
CA ASP A 535 4.60 15.47 39.91
C ASP A 535 5.89 15.40 40.73
N CYS A 536 6.70 14.37 40.48
CA CYS A 536 7.94 14.16 41.20
C CYS A 536 9.03 13.57 40.32
N GLU A 537 10.28 13.85 40.68
CA GLU A 537 11.44 13.21 40.06
C GLU A 537 11.63 11.79 40.64
N LEU A 538 11.61 10.81 39.75
CA LEU A 538 11.92 9.42 40.06
C LEU A 538 13.39 9.14 39.73
N SER A 539 14.14 8.65 40.72
CA SER A 539 15.53 8.23 40.56
C SER A 539 15.66 6.74 40.83
N ILE A 540 16.04 5.99 39.79
CA ILE A 540 16.02 4.52 39.79
C ILE A 540 17.42 3.99 39.47
N ASP A 541 18.08 3.40 40.48
CA ASP A 541 19.32 2.65 40.32
C ASP A 541 19.00 1.22 39.83
N THR A 542 19.33 0.90 38.57
CA THR A 542 18.99 -0.35 37.91
C THR A 542 20.21 -1.25 37.69
N ASP A 543 20.01 -2.57 37.77
CA ASP A 543 21.05 -3.56 37.47
C ASP A 543 21.29 -3.68 35.96
N TRP A 544 20.22 -3.48 35.18
CA TRP A 544 20.24 -3.44 33.72
C TRP A 544 19.35 -2.33 33.18
N LEU A 545 19.88 -1.61 32.19
CA LEU A 545 19.12 -0.67 31.39
C LEU A 545 18.93 -1.25 29.99
N VAL A 546 17.68 -1.31 29.53
CA VAL A 546 17.30 -1.89 28.26
C VAL A 546 16.74 -0.80 27.35
N LEU A 547 17.32 -0.65 26.17
CA LEU A 547 16.92 0.36 25.21
C LEU A 547 15.98 -0.27 24.19
N SER A 548 14.75 0.25 24.09
CA SER A 548 13.77 -0.16 23.08
C SER A 548 13.99 0.67 21.81
N THR A 549 14.97 0.22 21.04
CA THR A 549 15.53 0.91 19.88
C THR A 549 14.58 0.89 18.68
N GLY A 550 14.71 1.91 17.83
CA GLY A 550 13.98 2.02 16.58
C GLY A 550 14.40 1.02 15.51
N MET A 551 13.68 1.04 14.39
CA MET A 551 14.03 0.39 13.13
C MET A 551 14.38 1.44 12.08
N VAL A 552 15.44 1.20 11.32
CA VAL A 552 15.89 2.03 10.19
C VAL A 552 15.79 1.24 8.87
N PRO A 553 15.56 1.90 7.74
CA PRO A 553 15.58 1.21 6.44
C PRO A 553 16.94 0.55 6.19
N SER A 554 16.98 -0.51 5.38
CA SER A 554 18.26 -1.11 5.01
C SER A 554 19.10 -0.14 4.19
N ALA A 555 20.40 -0.10 4.44
CA ALA A 555 21.33 0.80 3.75
C ALA A 555 21.35 0.60 2.21
N GLY A 556 20.93 -0.56 1.71
CA GLY A 556 20.84 -0.85 0.27
C GLY A 556 19.58 -0.33 -0.42
N ASN A 557 18.63 0.25 0.32
CA ASN A 557 17.34 0.66 -0.26
C ASN A 557 17.47 1.73 -1.35
N GLU A 558 18.36 2.72 -1.17
CA GLU A 558 18.54 3.80 -2.16
C GLU A 558 19.08 3.26 -3.50
N ALA A 559 20.12 2.42 -3.44
CA ALA A 559 20.67 1.77 -4.62
C ALA A 559 19.62 0.89 -5.31
N LEU A 560 18.90 0.06 -4.55
CA LEU A 560 17.86 -0.81 -5.12
C LEU A 560 16.68 -0.01 -5.71
N ALA A 561 16.26 1.07 -5.06
CA ALA A 561 15.21 1.95 -5.55
C ALA A 561 15.59 2.61 -6.87
N GLY A 562 16.85 3.05 -7.00
CA GLY A 562 17.41 3.55 -8.26
C GLY A 562 17.41 2.48 -9.38
N LEU A 563 17.81 1.25 -9.06
CA LEU A 563 17.80 0.13 -10.01
C LEU A 563 16.38 -0.24 -10.49
N LEU A 564 15.41 -0.23 -9.58
CA LEU A 564 14.02 -0.59 -9.89
C LEU A 564 13.19 0.57 -10.45
N GLY A 565 13.69 1.81 -10.37
CA GLY A 565 12.93 3.00 -10.74
C GLY A 565 11.71 3.24 -9.86
N VAL A 566 11.79 2.92 -8.56
CA VAL A 566 10.68 3.07 -7.61
C VAL A 566 11.02 4.10 -6.52
N PRO A 567 10.03 4.81 -5.97
CA PRO A 567 10.29 5.86 -4.99
C PRO A 567 10.58 5.32 -3.58
N LEU A 568 11.40 6.07 -2.84
CA LEU A 568 11.48 6.01 -1.38
C LEU A 568 10.71 7.16 -0.77
N ASN A 569 10.19 6.95 0.44
CA ASN A 569 9.66 8.03 1.26
C ASN A 569 10.82 8.84 1.90
N ARG A 570 10.48 9.93 2.58
CA ARG A 570 11.46 10.82 3.22
C ARG A 570 12.31 10.15 4.32
N ASP A 571 11.87 8.98 4.78
CA ASP A 571 12.46 8.23 5.87
C ASP A 571 13.31 7.04 5.36
N GLY A 572 13.46 6.91 4.02
CA GLY A 572 14.29 5.90 3.35
C GLY A 572 13.65 4.52 3.17
N PHE A 573 12.37 4.36 3.51
CA PHE A 573 11.59 3.16 3.19
C PHE A 573 10.94 3.26 1.81
N PHE A 574 10.60 2.13 1.20
CA PHE A 574 9.92 2.11 -0.08
C PHE A 574 8.51 2.72 0.04
N LEU A 575 8.16 3.61 -0.91
CA LEU A 575 6.88 4.29 -0.94
C LEU A 575 5.90 3.52 -1.83
N GLU A 576 4.76 3.13 -1.25
CA GLU A 576 3.67 2.49 -1.97
C GLU A 576 2.94 3.44 -2.94
N ALA A 577 2.22 2.89 -3.91
CA ALA A 577 1.42 3.63 -4.89
C ALA A 577 0.28 4.42 -4.23
N ASN A 578 -0.40 3.81 -3.25
CA ASN A 578 -1.42 4.48 -2.48
C ASN A 578 -1.54 3.85 -1.08
N PRO A 579 -1.45 4.64 0.00
CA PRO A 579 -1.44 4.11 1.36
C PRO A 579 -2.70 3.31 1.70
N LYS A 580 -3.84 3.61 1.08
CA LYS A 580 -5.12 2.94 1.38
C LYS A 580 -5.49 1.89 0.35
N GLY A 581 -5.50 2.25 -0.93
CA GLY A 581 -6.03 1.39 -2.00
C GLY A 581 -5.02 0.35 -2.53
N SER A 582 -3.73 0.66 -2.44
CA SER A 582 -2.65 -0.14 -3.04
C SER A 582 -1.40 -0.16 -2.15
N PRO A 583 -1.50 -0.62 -0.87
CA PRO A 583 -0.41 -0.55 0.08
C PRO A 583 0.74 -1.53 -0.19
N LEU A 584 0.59 -2.41 -1.19
CA LEU A 584 1.55 -3.47 -1.53
C LEU A 584 2.14 -3.31 -2.93
N ASP A 585 1.79 -2.21 -3.62
CA ASP A 585 2.16 -1.95 -5.01
C ASP A 585 3.03 -0.72 -5.09
N PHE A 586 3.90 -0.68 -6.09
CA PHE A 586 4.46 0.58 -6.58
C PHE A 586 3.57 1.17 -7.69
N GLU A 587 3.77 2.46 -8.01
CA GLU A 587 3.15 3.03 -9.22
C GLU A 587 3.65 2.31 -10.49
N ALA A 588 4.86 1.77 -10.44
CA ALA A 588 5.39 0.88 -11.47
C ALA A 588 4.69 -0.48 -11.41
N ASP A 589 3.94 -0.80 -12.48
CA ASP A 589 3.29 -2.11 -12.62
C ASP A 589 4.30 -3.26 -12.51
N GLY A 590 3.89 -4.36 -11.86
CA GLY A 590 4.67 -5.60 -11.81
C GLY A 590 5.76 -5.63 -10.75
N ILE A 591 5.91 -4.56 -9.98
CA ILE A 591 6.79 -4.49 -8.81
C ILE A 591 5.90 -4.34 -7.56
N TYR A 592 6.13 -5.19 -6.57
CA TYR A 592 5.36 -5.25 -5.33
C TYR A 592 6.27 -5.11 -4.12
N LEU A 593 5.68 -4.77 -2.98
CA LEU A 593 6.39 -4.42 -1.77
C LEU A 593 5.77 -5.14 -0.56
N CYS A 594 6.61 -5.65 0.35
CA CYS A 594 6.13 -6.27 1.58
C CYS A 594 7.13 -6.22 2.75
N GLY A 595 6.61 -6.43 3.96
CA GLY A 595 7.42 -6.56 5.17
C GLY A 595 8.07 -5.26 5.60
N LEU A 596 9.22 -5.35 6.26
CA LEU A 596 9.90 -4.20 6.85
C LEU A 596 10.50 -3.23 5.83
N ALA A 597 10.66 -3.65 4.56
CA ALA A 597 11.10 -2.77 3.46
C ALA A 597 10.14 -1.60 3.23
N HIS A 598 8.85 -1.80 3.52
CA HIS A 598 7.80 -0.79 3.41
C HIS A 598 7.77 0.16 4.60
N ALA A 599 7.83 -0.39 5.81
CA ALA A 599 7.78 0.36 7.07
C ALA A 599 7.95 -0.63 8.24
N PRO A 600 8.36 -0.17 9.44
CA PRO A 600 8.41 -1.00 10.64
C PRO A 600 7.06 -1.64 10.98
N LYS A 601 7.05 -2.95 11.26
CA LYS A 601 5.85 -3.76 11.51
C LYS A 601 6.14 -5.09 12.21
N LEU A 602 5.10 -5.72 12.74
CA LEU A 602 5.21 -7.01 13.44
C LEU A 602 5.40 -8.17 12.45
N ALA A 603 5.80 -9.32 12.98
CA ALA A 603 6.02 -10.54 12.19
C ALA A 603 4.75 -10.99 11.45
N ALA A 604 3.63 -11.06 12.17
CA ALA A 604 2.32 -11.45 11.61
C ALA A 604 1.86 -10.50 10.49
N GLU A 605 2.07 -9.20 10.67
CA GLU A 605 1.77 -8.17 9.66
C GLU A 605 2.68 -8.30 8.42
N SER A 606 3.95 -8.66 8.62
CA SER A 606 4.90 -8.91 7.54
C SER A 606 4.52 -10.13 6.71
N ILE A 607 4.04 -11.20 7.36
CA ILE A 607 3.51 -12.41 6.71
C ILE A 607 2.27 -12.05 5.88
N ALA A 608 1.33 -11.30 6.46
CA ALA A 608 0.14 -10.85 5.75
C ALA A 608 0.48 -9.99 4.52
N GLN A 609 1.38 -9.01 4.64
CA GLN A 609 1.83 -8.23 3.48
C GLN A 609 2.53 -9.09 2.43
N ALA A 610 3.35 -10.07 2.83
CA ALA A 610 4.06 -10.96 1.91
C ALA A 610 3.10 -11.82 1.09
N ASN A 611 2.10 -12.43 1.75
CA ASN A 611 1.05 -13.18 1.08
C ASN A 611 0.20 -12.28 0.17
N GLY A 612 -0.12 -11.07 0.64
CA GLY A 612 -0.82 -10.07 -0.16
C GLY A 612 -0.05 -9.67 -1.42
N ALA A 613 1.26 -9.43 -1.32
CA ALA A 613 2.10 -9.12 -2.47
C ALA A 613 2.18 -10.32 -3.42
N ALA A 614 2.31 -11.54 -2.88
CA ALA A 614 2.34 -12.78 -3.65
C ALA A 614 1.06 -12.99 -4.48
N ILE A 615 -0.15 -12.77 -3.93
CA ILE A 615 -1.37 -12.94 -4.73
C ILE A 615 -1.48 -11.88 -5.83
N ARG A 616 -1.04 -10.64 -5.58
CA ARG A 616 -1.07 -9.57 -6.58
C ARG A 616 -0.10 -9.86 -7.73
N ALA A 617 1.09 -10.33 -7.40
CA ALA A 617 2.05 -10.88 -8.36
C ALA A 617 1.46 -12.07 -9.13
N ALA A 618 0.84 -13.04 -8.45
CA ALA A 618 0.24 -14.21 -9.05
C ALA A 618 -0.94 -13.90 -9.99
N VAL A 619 -1.72 -12.85 -9.72
CA VAL A 619 -2.77 -12.36 -10.63
C VAL A 619 -2.16 -11.87 -11.94
N ARG A 620 -0.97 -11.23 -11.89
CA ARG A 620 -0.25 -10.79 -13.09
C ARG A 620 0.36 -11.96 -13.84
N LEU A 621 1.04 -12.86 -13.13
CA LEU A 621 1.68 -14.05 -13.71
C LEU A 621 0.67 -15.07 -14.26
N GLY A 622 -0.56 -15.08 -13.75
CA GLY A 622 -1.62 -15.98 -14.21
C GLY A 622 -2.27 -15.60 -15.53
N LYS A 623 -1.84 -14.51 -16.18
CA LYS A 623 -2.30 -14.11 -17.52
C LYS A 623 -1.52 -14.88 -18.59
N GLU A 624 -2.07 -15.03 -19.79
CA GLU A 624 -1.33 -15.66 -20.89
C GLU A 624 -0.31 -14.70 -21.54
N ARG A 625 -0.62 -13.40 -21.53
CA ARG A 625 0.18 -12.35 -22.18
C ARG A 625 0.24 -11.11 -21.32
N VAL A 626 1.31 -10.34 -21.50
CA VAL A 626 1.39 -8.97 -21.00
C VAL A 626 0.56 -8.09 -21.91
N GLU A 627 -0.41 -7.38 -21.34
CA GLU A 627 -1.03 -6.24 -22.01
C GLU A 627 -0.21 -4.99 -21.68
N GLY A 628 0.39 -4.39 -22.71
CA GLY A 628 0.95 -3.05 -22.68
C GLY A 628 -0.16 -1.99 -22.72
N PRO A 629 0.19 -0.71 -22.53
CA PRO A 629 -0.77 0.36 -22.67
C PRO A 629 -1.23 0.47 -24.13
N ALA A 630 -2.44 0.94 -24.35
CA ALA A 630 -2.93 1.27 -25.70
C ALA A 630 -2.58 2.70 -26.13
N ILE A 631 -2.20 3.54 -25.17
CA ILE A 631 -1.75 4.90 -25.40
C ILE A 631 -0.23 4.83 -25.54
N VAL A 632 0.26 4.60 -26.75
CA VAL A 632 1.68 4.49 -27.06
C VAL A 632 2.12 5.59 -28.02
N ALA A 633 3.40 5.90 -28.00
CA ALA A 633 3.99 6.71 -29.05
C ALA A 633 4.06 5.91 -30.36
N THR A 634 3.86 6.59 -31.48
CA THR A 634 4.04 6.06 -32.83
C THR A 634 5.05 6.92 -33.58
N VAL A 635 5.52 6.43 -34.73
CA VAL A 635 6.38 7.18 -35.64
C VAL A 635 5.84 7.08 -37.05
N ASP A 636 5.65 8.23 -37.68
CA ASP A 636 5.51 8.35 -39.11
C ASP A 636 6.90 8.25 -39.74
N GLU A 637 7.16 7.13 -40.41
CA GLU A 637 8.47 6.84 -41.01
C GLU A 637 8.80 7.78 -42.19
N GLU A 638 7.78 8.29 -42.90
CA GLU A 638 7.98 9.21 -44.02
C GLU A 638 8.45 10.59 -43.54
N LEU A 639 7.98 11.00 -42.37
CA LEU A 639 8.40 12.25 -41.74
C LEU A 639 9.69 12.09 -40.93
N CYS A 640 10.05 10.89 -40.47
CA CYS A 640 11.13 10.71 -39.50
C CYS A 640 12.52 10.97 -40.10
N ALA A 641 13.25 11.94 -39.54
CA ALA A 641 14.62 12.26 -39.97
C ALA A 641 15.72 11.42 -39.28
N GLY A 642 15.37 10.45 -38.43
CA GLY A 642 16.35 9.60 -37.73
C GLY A 642 17.25 10.33 -36.73
N CYS A 643 16.88 11.52 -36.25
CA CYS A 643 17.76 12.41 -35.47
C CYS A 643 18.13 11.92 -34.05
N GLY A 644 17.49 10.86 -33.53
CA GLY A 644 17.82 10.26 -32.25
C GLY A 644 17.34 10.98 -30.98
N LEU A 645 16.78 12.20 -31.08
CA LEU A 645 16.30 12.96 -29.90
C LEU A 645 15.26 12.20 -29.06
N CYS A 646 14.36 11.48 -29.73
CA CYS A 646 13.35 10.66 -29.06
C CYS A 646 13.95 9.47 -28.29
N VAL A 647 15.12 8.97 -28.71
CA VAL A 647 15.82 7.83 -28.09
C VAL A 647 16.48 8.26 -26.80
N SER A 648 17.21 9.37 -26.80
CA SER A 648 17.91 9.89 -25.61
C SER A 648 16.95 10.32 -24.50
N LEU A 649 15.72 10.71 -24.84
CA LEU A 649 14.71 11.18 -23.88
C LEU A 649 13.85 10.08 -23.28
N CYS A 650 13.82 8.87 -23.86
CA CYS A 650 12.92 7.83 -23.37
C CYS A 650 13.51 7.17 -22.11
N PRO A 651 12.90 7.33 -20.92
CA PRO A 651 13.44 6.74 -19.69
C PRO A 651 13.23 5.22 -19.62
N TYR A 652 12.44 4.66 -20.54
CA TYR A 652 12.04 3.25 -20.55
C TYR A 652 12.72 2.44 -21.64
N GLY A 653 13.62 3.04 -22.44
CA GLY A 653 14.26 2.37 -23.58
C GLY A 653 13.29 1.95 -24.71
N ALA A 654 12.06 2.49 -24.72
CA ALA A 654 11.04 2.15 -25.71
C ALA A 654 11.31 2.70 -27.11
N ARG A 655 12.30 3.60 -27.26
CA ARG A 655 12.66 4.26 -28.51
C ARG A 655 14.01 3.72 -28.98
N GLN A 656 14.08 3.32 -30.24
CA GLN A 656 15.30 2.82 -30.87
C GLN A 656 15.44 3.43 -32.25
N ILE A 657 16.68 3.55 -32.75
CA ILE A 657 16.91 3.83 -34.17
C ILE A 657 16.94 2.49 -34.90
N ASP A 658 16.05 2.34 -35.87
CA ASP A 658 16.18 1.27 -36.84
C ASP A 658 17.30 1.63 -37.82
N LYS A 659 18.35 0.80 -37.85
CA LYS A 659 19.53 1.10 -38.65
C LYS A 659 19.29 0.89 -40.14
N GLU A 660 18.35 0.02 -40.51
CA GLU A 660 18.03 -0.28 -41.90
C GLU A 660 17.09 0.79 -42.46
N ALA A 661 15.99 1.06 -41.76
CA ALA A 661 15.04 2.09 -42.17
C ALA A 661 15.58 3.52 -41.96
N ARG A 662 16.62 3.69 -41.12
CA ARG A 662 17.18 4.99 -40.69
C ARG A 662 16.15 5.90 -40.00
N THR A 663 15.06 5.33 -39.53
CA THR A 663 13.98 5.99 -38.79
C THR A 663 14.01 5.58 -37.32
N ALA A 664 13.30 6.33 -36.47
CA ALA A 664 13.07 5.90 -35.11
C ALA A 664 11.91 4.88 -35.09
N ARG A 665 12.03 3.84 -34.28
CA ARG A 665 10.97 2.86 -34.02
C ARG A 665 10.56 2.87 -32.55
N VAL A 666 9.33 2.41 -32.28
CA VAL A 666 8.80 2.25 -30.93
C VAL A 666 8.64 0.78 -30.62
N VAL A 667 9.26 0.34 -29.52
CA VAL A 667 8.93 -0.94 -28.91
C VAL A 667 7.68 -0.71 -28.06
N GLU A 668 6.49 -0.92 -28.64
CA GLU A 668 5.21 -0.51 -28.05
C GLU A 668 5.01 -1.05 -26.62
N VAL A 669 5.44 -2.29 -26.36
CA VAL A 669 5.35 -2.93 -25.05
C VAL A 669 6.15 -2.20 -23.95
N LEU A 670 7.24 -1.49 -24.32
CA LEU A 670 8.05 -0.68 -23.40
C LEU A 670 7.52 0.76 -23.24
N CYS A 671 6.65 1.22 -24.13
CA CYS A 671 6.19 2.60 -24.12
C CYS A 671 5.16 2.82 -23.01
N ARG A 672 5.39 3.75 -22.08
CA ARG A 672 4.41 4.12 -21.03
C ARG A 672 3.42 5.20 -21.42
N GLY A 673 3.45 5.68 -22.67
CA GLY A 673 2.54 6.74 -23.11
C GLY A 673 2.72 8.07 -22.38
N CYS A 674 3.96 8.43 -21.98
CA CYS A 674 4.20 9.70 -21.28
C CYS A 674 4.24 10.93 -22.22
N GLY A 675 4.34 10.73 -23.54
CA GLY A 675 4.35 11.82 -24.52
C GLY A 675 5.68 12.58 -24.66
N LEU A 676 6.70 12.34 -23.82
CA LEU A 676 7.99 13.07 -23.85
C LEU A 676 8.68 13.05 -25.23
N CYS A 677 8.67 11.90 -25.89
CA CYS A 677 9.29 11.76 -27.21
C CYS A 677 8.48 12.44 -28.33
N VAL A 678 7.19 12.65 -28.11
CA VAL A 678 6.28 13.36 -29.04
C VAL A 678 6.54 14.86 -28.95
N THR A 679 6.65 15.40 -27.73
CA THR A 679 6.89 16.82 -27.51
C THR A 679 8.24 17.33 -28.02
N VAL A 680 9.27 16.48 -28.04
CA VAL A 680 10.61 16.87 -28.55
C VAL A 680 10.76 16.68 -30.06
N CYS A 681 9.83 16.00 -30.73
CA CYS A 681 9.99 15.64 -32.13
C CYS A 681 9.88 16.89 -33.02
N PRO A 682 10.98 17.37 -33.63
CA PRO A 682 11.01 18.71 -34.22
C PRO A 682 10.17 18.82 -35.49
N ASN A 683 9.97 17.70 -36.19
CA ASN A 683 9.23 17.63 -37.44
C ASN A 683 7.87 16.93 -37.28
N GLY A 684 7.43 16.66 -36.05
CA GLY A 684 6.13 16.06 -35.77
C GLY A 684 5.98 14.59 -36.17
N ALA A 685 7.06 13.92 -36.59
CA ALA A 685 7.02 12.51 -37.00
C ALA A 685 6.60 11.57 -35.85
N SER A 686 6.91 11.90 -34.61
CA SER A 686 6.42 11.14 -33.45
C SER A 686 5.08 11.67 -33.01
N GLN A 687 4.08 10.79 -32.92
CA GLN A 687 2.74 11.10 -32.43
C GLN A 687 2.41 10.19 -31.24
N GLN A 688 1.31 10.49 -30.53
CA GLN A 688 0.79 9.63 -29.48
C GLN A 688 -0.58 9.10 -29.90
N ARG A 689 -0.74 7.77 -29.95
CA ARG A 689 -2.03 7.16 -30.27
C ARG A 689 -3.06 7.64 -29.25
N THR A 690 -4.25 8.02 -29.71
CA THR A 690 -5.34 8.63 -28.93
C THR A 690 -5.06 10.03 -28.33
N PHE A 691 -3.83 10.56 -28.40
CA PHE A 691 -3.46 11.92 -27.96
C PHE A 691 -2.63 12.66 -29.02
N GLY A 692 -2.96 12.48 -30.30
CA GLY A 692 -2.25 13.10 -31.42
C GLY A 692 -2.44 14.61 -31.45
N ALA A 693 -1.52 15.32 -32.12
CA ALA A 693 -1.54 16.79 -32.14
C ALA A 693 -2.89 17.36 -32.64
N ARG A 694 -3.48 16.77 -33.69
CA ARG A 694 -4.79 17.18 -34.21
C ARG A 694 -5.92 17.03 -33.20
N GLN A 695 -5.91 15.95 -32.43
CA GLN A 695 -6.92 15.68 -31.38
C GLN A 695 -6.82 16.72 -30.26
N ILE A 696 -5.60 17.03 -29.81
CA ILE A 696 -5.37 18.04 -28.76
C ILE A 696 -5.73 19.43 -29.27
N MET A 697 -5.32 19.80 -30.49
CA MET A 697 -5.67 21.12 -31.05
C MET A 697 -7.18 21.30 -31.22
N ALA A 698 -7.90 20.28 -31.72
CA ALA A 698 -9.36 20.35 -31.82
C ALA A 698 -10.04 20.54 -30.44
N MET A 699 -9.49 19.91 -29.40
CA MET A 699 -9.97 20.08 -28.04
C MET A 699 -9.72 21.52 -27.52
N LEU A 700 -8.56 22.11 -27.82
CA LEU A 700 -8.22 23.49 -27.44
C LEU A 700 -9.07 24.51 -28.18
N ASP A 701 -9.24 24.36 -29.50
CA ASP A 701 -10.09 25.23 -30.31
C ASP A 701 -11.54 25.18 -29.83
N ALA A 702 -12.01 24.00 -29.38
CA ALA A 702 -13.31 23.82 -28.78
C ALA A 702 -13.42 24.35 -27.33
N ALA A 703 -12.31 24.67 -26.66
CA ALA A 703 -12.33 25.27 -25.33
C ALA A 703 -12.51 26.79 -25.38
N LEU A 704 -11.96 27.41 -26.44
CA LEU A 704 -12.10 28.83 -26.77
C LEU A 704 -13.51 29.14 -27.32
#